data_AF-A0A8S3RPW6-F1
#
_entry.id   AF-A0A8S3RPW6-F1
#
_cell.length_a   1.000
_cell.length_b   1.000
_cell.length_c   1.000
_cell.angle_alpha   90.00
_cell.angle_beta   90.00
_cell.angle_gamma   90.00
#
_symmetry.space_group_name_H-M   'P 1'
#
loop_
_entity.id
_entity.type
_entity.pdbx_description
1 polymer ?
#
loop_
_entity_poly.entity_id
_entity_poly.type
_entity_poly.pdbx_seq_one_letter_code
_entity_poly.pdbx_strand_id
1 'polypeptide(L)'
;MSGHIRWICLNLIRDTPTLIQEELDLINSLAMLDDFGVSIIPAQVRQTKDRIELIEKCLSTRDTSYKQQKKLMRLSHLLKIEKGNNSLREGKVLHLIARGAVKAHDCSFAYEVCQDLIERMHGPVWDVCVDLASFEDFKDISAKADLLSFSLAYCPADMIEPILQAKAVLETQMLYSTIHTDMEVDDKSSERAPLSATAALQHTTEILSSTTKTTKAVLSTVADTKWWQKTIKSLKQPTRRQVSETVVYDNDKFEKQGCHPFYEEFITSSHPDYAVVDYTRGKSACSPTALSESILRTAKLEEMLTEGETTQSSPEVLLELAKTKFPVDSSLGLAYLLALPDTKDVEKFFDGFKTAITQQLTLYYYALQIYASVKPTAIPDTSPLYRNDPVKLIQRVINFVTNRDDLDWPQDVLDLVEKLKKCYESFEDYIQARTLVRIGSGVDIQRFTDDPEYKKETILGLTMSINDEMYNVACNLAERYGIPLWELYMSHLEFLFDSGLAIEEIEERVKNKNIVPTLISQPEEFAERMRTSIYPDLDGTDHTTLIYYFTLLAGVGDVKQGGITADNHLKLLKKLKGVAIGLDCKQLMNGLSSPVKYIIPVLTPTNVTAIAKLANKIPDGTGGFLHPSVVHCAWAVKQFWSTDTKKVPDSTAAWVHRYEGSGESLQKLLPVDVINFIDEIVFSEQSRLKLEVECRQEIVKRTLKFTKQHGGKKKKQDDSGCRISWEDAANTLQQYLNHIENLNHESFKSLSMSGDDMLVEYAAKFDLSKGDNLQMQKLYCDMIENGYTVELIEDIMEVFPVSPWTPHTALKEAVGHMVQLLRDPDELDKKQILVRLEKVVLNVEEHQNQGGNLVSSEDVMVLLRPFCSDDRVAVQPRLDVLHMVEKSFQLSEEDLVLLTLYRTEAVVKATWSDIQLKESDINTDKARHQLFLQLLSKSTNYNHFNAICDLLQLWPPLKATSSSDHEQNVWVNIFCAMIDTSDSKTVSLVVTKYRSICDTVSLGIKCVRHVYNKMIEKKIHNRRKLAALDEAKDDEELFDLLLKRSLLPQIVYTVYYKPVIGYLLANQNVEEQSHDYMLLKTVANQLNDNGFKAEAGSLLLQSRSAHSMLQTFGSALGAVGKWLKH
;
A
#
# COMPACT_ATOMS: atom_id res chain seq x y z
N MET A 1 89.76 11.62 59.47
CA MET A 1 89.81 12.49 60.67
C MET A 1 89.55 13.99 60.41
N SER A 2 89.99 14.58 59.29
CA SER A 2 89.80 16.03 59.02
C SER A 2 88.33 16.49 58.84
N GLY A 3 87.43 15.65 58.29
CA GLY A 3 86.02 16.03 58.04
C GLY A 3 85.14 16.13 59.30
N HIS A 4 85.34 15.26 60.28
CA HIS A 4 84.52 15.21 61.50
C HIS A 4 84.77 16.42 62.41
N ILE A 5 86.03 16.85 62.54
CA ILE A 5 86.40 18.06 63.28
C ILE A 5 85.80 19.31 62.62
N ARG A 6 85.85 19.40 61.28
CA ARG A 6 85.26 20.52 60.54
C ARG A 6 83.73 20.59 60.69
N TRP A 7 83.04 19.45 60.71
CA TRP A 7 81.59 19.38 60.97
C TRP A 7 81.22 19.87 62.38
N ILE A 8 81.95 19.42 63.41
CA ILE A 8 81.75 19.87 64.80
C ILE A 8 81.97 21.39 64.90
N CYS A 9 83.01 21.93 64.25
CA CYS A 9 83.29 23.37 64.27
C CYS A 9 82.20 24.22 63.60
N LEU A 10 81.65 23.78 62.47
CA LEU A 10 80.62 24.53 61.73
C LEU A 10 79.25 24.50 62.43
N ASN A 11 78.92 23.41 63.12
CA ASN A 11 77.67 23.27 63.89
C ASN A 11 77.61 24.12 65.17
N LEU A 12 78.72 24.75 65.58
CA LEU A 12 78.74 25.70 66.69
C LEU A 12 78.14 27.06 66.30
N ILE A 13 77.98 27.34 64.99
CA ILE A 13 77.45 28.60 64.47
C ILE A 13 75.94 28.46 64.26
N ARG A 14 75.15 29.09 65.13
CA ARG A 14 73.68 28.90 65.19
C ARG A 14 72.90 29.57 64.04
N ASP A 15 73.44 30.62 63.43
CA ASP A 15 72.74 31.43 62.42
C ASP A 15 72.91 30.93 60.97
N THR A 16 73.56 29.76 60.77
CA THR A 16 73.84 29.08 59.48
C THR A 16 73.75 29.95 58.21
N PRO A 17 74.69 30.90 58.01
CA PRO A 17 74.83 31.66 56.77
C PRO A 17 75.01 30.75 55.55
N THR A 18 74.65 31.24 54.36
CA THR A 18 74.67 30.47 53.10
C THR A 18 76.01 29.77 52.86
N LEU A 19 77.14 30.46 53.07
CA LEU A 19 78.51 29.91 52.95
C LEU A 19 78.79 28.73 53.89
N ILE A 20 78.25 28.78 55.11
CA ILE A 20 78.39 27.69 56.10
C ILE A 20 77.49 26.52 55.72
N GLN A 21 76.27 26.79 55.24
CA GLN A 21 75.41 25.76 54.68
C GLN A 21 76.05 25.06 53.48
N GLU A 22 76.77 25.78 52.60
CA GLU A 22 77.47 25.15 51.47
C GLU A 22 78.56 24.18 51.92
N GLU A 23 79.29 24.52 52.98
CA GLU A 23 80.32 23.64 53.54
C GLU A 23 79.73 22.43 54.26
N LEU A 24 78.60 22.59 54.97
CA LEU A 24 77.85 21.50 55.56
C LEU A 24 77.26 20.57 54.50
N ASP A 25 76.68 21.13 53.43
CA ASP A 25 76.16 20.37 52.28
C ASP A 25 77.30 19.57 51.61
N LEU A 26 78.47 20.17 51.44
CA LEU A 26 79.65 19.50 50.90
C LEU A 26 80.09 18.33 51.80
N ILE A 27 80.16 18.52 53.12
CA ILE A 27 80.51 17.44 54.07
C ILE A 27 79.49 16.30 54.00
N ASN A 28 78.19 16.63 54.00
CA ASN A 28 77.13 15.63 53.90
C ASN A 28 77.15 14.89 52.55
N SER A 29 77.48 15.60 51.46
CA SER A 29 77.62 14.98 50.13
C SER A 29 78.78 13.97 50.08
N LEU A 30 79.89 14.23 50.77
CA LEU A 30 81.03 13.31 50.84
C LEU A 30 80.69 12.02 51.58
N ALA A 31 79.94 12.11 52.68
CA ALA A 31 79.45 10.92 53.39
C ALA A 31 78.53 10.08 52.50
N MET A 32 77.63 10.73 51.76
CA MET A 32 76.74 10.04 50.83
C MET A 32 77.47 9.45 49.61
N LEU A 33 78.52 10.09 49.11
CA LEU A 33 79.38 9.55 48.04
C LEU A 33 80.12 8.28 48.51
N ASP A 34 80.64 8.28 49.73
CA ASP A 34 81.31 7.12 50.34
C ASP A 34 80.34 5.93 50.51
N ASP A 35 79.07 6.19 50.88
CA ASP A 35 78.04 5.14 50.95
C ASP A 35 77.80 4.43 49.59
N PHE A 36 77.97 5.16 48.48
CA PHE A 36 77.90 4.62 47.11
C PHE A 36 79.23 3.97 46.66
N GLY A 37 80.27 4.00 47.49
CA GLY A 37 81.61 3.46 47.19
C GLY A 37 82.52 4.44 46.45
N VAL A 38 82.15 5.72 46.34
CA VAL A 38 82.95 6.75 45.66
C VAL A 38 83.78 7.52 46.68
N SER A 39 85.02 7.09 46.89
CA SER A 39 85.95 7.77 47.79
C SER A 39 86.65 8.94 47.08
N ILE A 40 86.28 10.17 47.45
CA ILE A 40 86.81 11.41 46.85
C ILE A 40 87.12 12.45 47.94
N ILE A 41 88.20 13.23 47.77
CA ILE A 41 88.53 14.29 48.74
C ILE A 41 87.78 15.60 48.43
N PRO A 42 87.47 16.43 49.46
CA PRO A 42 86.71 17.68 49.27
C PRO A 42 87.29 18.61 48.20
N ALA A 43 88.62 18.68 48.07
CA ALA A 43 89.29 19.49 47.06
C ALA A 43 88.97 19.04 45.63
N GLN A 44 88.87 17.72 45.39
CA GLN A 44 88.53 17.16 44.09
C GLN A 44 87.06 17.44 43.73
N VAL A 45 86.13 17.34 44.70
CA VAL A 45 84.72 17.73 44.47
C VAL A 45 84.60 19.21 44.06
N ARG A 46 85.42 20.09 44.64
CA ARG A 46 85.47 21.51 44.27
C ARG A 46 86.09 21.77 42.90
N GLN A 47 87.08 20.95 42.50
CA GLN A 47 87.77 21.05 41.21
C GLN A 47 87.02 20.36 40.06
N THR A 48 86.00 19.55 40.37
CA THR A 48 85.17 18.90 39.37
C THR A 48 84.37 19.96 38.62
N LYS A 49 84.61 20.07 37.30
CA LYS A 49 83.96 21.07 36.44
C LYS A 49 82.46 20.83 36.35
N ASP A 50 82.05 19.58 36.12
CA ASP A 50 80.66 19.16 36.17
C ASP A 50 80.42 18.17 37.30
N ARG A 51 79.72 18.62 38.34
CA ARG A 51 79.45 17.80 39.54
C ARG A 51 78.50 16.63 39.27
N ILE A 52 77.85 16.59 38.11
CA ILE A 52 77.00 15.45 37.73
C ILE A 52 77.81 14.17 37.47
N GLU A 53 79.07 14.29 37.04
CA GLU A 53 79.98 13.16 36.84
C GLU A 53 80.18 12.33 38.13
N LEU A 54 79.98 12.95 39.31
CA LEU A 54 80.04 12.26 40.59
C LEU A 54 78.84 11.34 40.81
N ILE A 55 77.67 11.70 40.28
CA ILE A 55 76.48 10.84 40.27
C ILE A 55 76.66 9.69 39.29
N GLU A 56 77.23 9.94 38.10
CA GLU A 56 77.58 8.89 37.15
C GLU A 56 78.54 7.87 37.78
N LYS A 57 79.55 8.34 38.52
CA LYS A 57 80.46 7.46 39.28
C LYS A 57 79.71 6.60 40.30
N CYS A 58 78.78 7.17 41.07
CA CYS A 58 77.94 6.41 42.01
C CYS A 58 77.15 5.29 41.31
N LEU A 59 76.61 5.58 40.13
CA LEU A 59 75.84 4.63 39.33
C LEU A 59 76.72 3.53 38.72
N SER A 60 77.98 3.84 38.35
CA SER A 60 78.92 2.87 37.80
C SER A 60 79.58 1.94 38.83
N THR A 61 79.51 2.28 40.13
CA THR A 61 80.24 1.55 41.19
C THR A 61 79.50 0.27 41.61
N ARG A 62 78.17 0.24 41.52
CA ARG A 62 77.35 -0.94 41.83
C ARG A 62 76.14 -0.98 40.90
N ASP A 63 75.86 -2.16 40.38
CA ASP A 63 74.75 -2.35 39.42
C ASP A 63 73.38 -2.00 40.01
N THR A 64 73.18 -2.05 41.34
CA THR A 64 71.89 -1.72 41.98
C THR A 64 71.78 -0.28 42.48
N SER A 65 72.80 0.56 42.27
CA SER A 65 72.82 1.96 42.74
C SER A 65 71.64 2.79 42.21
N TYR A 66 71.17 2.51 41.00
CA TYR A 66 70.05 3.24 40.37
C TYR A 66 68.73 3.11 41.17
N LYS A 67 68.51 2.00 41.89
CA LYS A 67 67.31 1.80 42.74
C LYS A 67 67.25 2.75 43.94
N GLN A 68 68.37 3.38 44.29
CA GLN A 68 68.44 4.35 45.40
C GLN A 68 68.12 5.77 44.94
N GLN A 69 67.11 5.94 44.08
CA GLN A 69 66.70 7.22 43.47
C GLN A 69 66.60 8.36 44.50
N LYS A 70 65.86 8.18 45.61
CA LYS A 70 65.72 9.22 46.66
C LYS A 70 67.06 9.67 47.25
N LYS A 71 68.02 8.76 47.37
CA LYS A 71 69.35 9.03 47.91
C LYS A 71 70.23 9.77 46.89
N LEU A 72 70.20 9.35 45.61
CA LEU A 72 70.88 10.04 44.51
C LEU A 72 70.32 11.46 44.30
N MET A 73 69.00 11.61 44.40
CA MET A 73 68.32 12.92 44.34
C MET A 73 68.76 13.82 45.49
N ARG A 74 68.80 13.33 46.73
CA ARG A 74 69.33 14.09 47.86
C ARG A 74 70.81 14.45 47.69
N LEU A 75 71.62 13.52 47.19
CA LEU A 75 73.04 13.77 46.89
C LEU A 75 73.20 14.89 45.83
N SER A 76 72.37 14.90 44.78
CA SER A 76 72.42 15.93 43.74
C SER A 76 72.14 17.34 44.27
N HIS A 77 71.24 17.46 45.24
CA HIS A 77 70.91 18.71 45.93
C HIS A 77 72.10 19.20 46.77
N LEU A 78 72.73 18.30 47.53
CA LEU A 78 73.91 18.62 48.34
C LEU A 78 75.13 18.99 47.49
N LEU A 79 75.30 18.32 46.34
CA LEU A 79 76.34 18.65 45.35
C LEU A 79 76.03 19.95 44.59
N LYS A 80 74.80 20.47 44.68
CA LYS A 80 74.34 21.68 43.98
C LYS A 80 74.55 21.60 42.46
N ILE A 81 74.24 20.45 41.87
CA ILE A 81 74.23 20.26 40.41
C ILE A 81 73.19 21.23 39.83
N GLU A 82 73.49 21.89 38.70
CA GLU A 82 72.60 22.90 38.08
C GLU A 82 72.06 23.93 39.10
N LYS A 83 72.97 24.77 39.61
CA LYS A 83 72.62 25.78 40.63
C LYS A 83 71.52 26.71 40.10
N GLY A 84 70.35 26.68 40.74
CA GLY A 84 69.22 27.57 40.43
C GLY A 84 68.09 26.96 39.59
N ASN A 85 68.23 25.73 39.07
CA ASN A 85 67.16 25.06 38.34
C ASN A 85 66.92 23.65 38.89
N ASN A 86 65.98 23.53 39.85
CA ASN A 86 65.64 22.25 40.46
C ASN A 86 65.06 21.28 39.42
N SER A 87 64.19 21.73 38.51
CA SER A 87 63.60 20.86 37.48
C SER A 87 64.66 20.26 36.56
N LEU A 88 65.62 21.07 36.10
CA LEU A 88 66.73 20.58 35.27
C LEU A 88 67.67 19.62 36.02
N ARG A 89 67.96 19.90 37.30
CA ARG A 89 68.73 18.97 38.16
C ARG A 89 68.02 17.63 38.26
N GLU A 90 66.75 17.64 38.62
CA GLU A 90 65.95 16.43 38.79
C GLU A 90 65.88 15.63 37.48
N GLY A 91 65.60 16.30 36.36
CA GLY A 91 65.61 15.67 35.03
C GLY A 91 66.94 15.01 34.69
N LYS A 92 68.07 15.71 34.85
CA LYS A 92 69.39 15.15 34.57
C LYS A 92 69.76 13.96 35.47
N VAL A 93 69.38 13.98 36.74
CA VAL A 93 69.66 12.89 37.68
C VAL A 93 68.79 11.67 37.38
N LEU A 94 67.50 11.88 37.12
CA LEU A 94 66.58 10.82 36.71
C LEU A 94 66.99 10.21 35.36
N HIS A 95 67.47 11.02 34.42
CA HIS A 95 68.02 10.56 33.14
C HIS A 95 69.17 9.57 33.36
N LEU A 96 70.12 9.89 34.24
CA LEU A 96 71.23 8.99 34.56
C LEU A 96 70.76 7.73 35.29
N ILE A 97 69.76 7.85 36.16
CA ILE A 97 69.15 6.70 36.85
C ILE A 97 68.47 5.76 35.83
N ALA A 98 67.68 6.30 34.91
CA ALA A 98 67.04 5.55 33.84
C ALA A 98 68.09 4.84 32.96
N ARG A 99 69.16 5.55 32.56
CA ARG A 99 70.28 4.96 31.82
C ARG A 99 70.99 3.86 32.61
N GLY A 100 71.14 4.02 33.92
CA GLY A 100 71.68 2.99 34.82
C GLY A 100 70.80 1.74 34.90
N ALA A 101 69.48 1.93 34.99
CA ALA A 101 68.50 0.85 35.02
C ALA A 101 68.47 0.06 33.69
N VAL A 102 68.54 0.77 32.56
CA VAL A 102 68.68 0.19 31.22
C VAL A 102 69.94 -0.68 31.12
N LYS A 103 71.11 -0.17 31.56
CA LYS A 103 72.37 -0.94 31.56
C LYS A 103 72.31 -2.20 32.43
N ALA A 104 71.50 -2.18 33.49
CA ALA A 104 71.28 -3.32 34.38
C ALA A 104 70.16 -4.27 33.90
N HIS A 105 69.59 -4.04 32.71
CA HIS A 105 68.47 -4.79 32.12
C HIS A 105 67.17 -4.75 32.97
N ASP A 106 67.00 -3.76 33.86
CA ASP A 106 65.80 -3.59 34.68
C ASP A 106 64.75 -2.73 33.96
N CYS A 107 64.11 -3.33 32.95
CA CYS A 107 63.22 -2.63 32.03
C CYS A 107 62.00 -2.00 32.73
N SER A 108 61.46 -2.67 33.77
CA SER A 108 60.28 -2.17 34.50
C SER A 108 60.61 -0.88 35.25
N PHE A 109 61.75 -0.82 35.93
CA PHE A 109 62.17 0.37 36.66
C PHE A 109 62.62 1.48 35.71
N ALA A 110 63.32 1.12 34.63
CA ALA A 110 63.68 2.07 33.58
C ALA A 110 62.44 2.75 32.98
N TYR A 111 61.39 1.98 32.70
CA TYR A 111 60.14 2.51 32.16
C TYR A 111 59.45 3.48 33.13
N GLU A 112 59.32 3.12 34.41
CA GLU A 112 58.72 3.99 35.44
C GLU A 112 59.44 5.35 35.52
N VAL A 113 60.78 5.34 35.50
CA VAL A 113 61.58 6.58 35.52
C VAL A 113 61.46 7.36 34.20
N CYS A 114 61.40 6.67 33.05
CA CYS A 114 61.14 7.31 31.76
C CYS A 114 59.75 7.97 31.71
N GLN A 115 58.71 7.34 32.28
CA GLN A 115 57.37 7.94 32.36
C GLN A 115 57.37 9.23 33.18
N ASP A 116 58.01 9.25 34.37
CA ASP A 116 58.16 10.46 35.19
C ASP A 116 58.91 11.58 34.42
N LEU A 117 59.93 11.22 33.64
CA LEU A 117 60.67 12.17 32.80
C LEU A 117 59.84 12.71 31.62
N ILE A 118 59.01 11.87 31.01
CA ILE A 118 58.08 12.24 29.92
C ILE A 118 57.00 13.19 30.43
N GLU A 119 56.38 12.90 31.57
CA GLU A 119 55.38 13.78 32.20
C GLU A 119 55.95 15.17 32.54
N ARG A 120 57.25 15.23 32.87
CA ARG A 120 57.99 16.47 33.11
C ARG A 120 58.51 17.14 31.84
N MET A 121 58.25 16.57 30.67
CA MET A 121 58.72 17.04 29.35
C MET A 121 60.25 17.20 29.27
N HIS A 122 61.00 16.29 29.91
CA HIS A 122 62.46 16.31 29.89
C HIS A 122 63.01 15.72 28.58
N GLY A 123 63.01 16.51 27.51
CA GLY A 123 63.43 16.09 26.17
C GLY A 123 64.72 15.28 26.04
N PRO A 124 65.81 15.55 26.80
CA PRO A 124 67.05 14.79 26.70
C PRO A 124 66.92 13.27 26.90
N VAL A 125 65.88 12.78 27.59
CA VAL A 125 65.66 11.33 27.83
C VAL A 125 65.35 10.51 26.56
N TRP A 126 65.18 11.17 25.41
CA TRP A 126 64.83 10.51 24.14
C TRP A 126 65.73 9.30 23.81
N ASP A 127 67.03 9.39 24.11
CA ASP A 127 68.01 8.34 23.80
C ASP A 127 67.82 7.12 24.71
N VAL A 128 67.58 7.34 26.01
CA VAL A 128 67.26 6.27 26.97
C VAL A 128 65.89 5.64 26.66
N CYS A 129 64.92 6.42 26.18
CA CYS A 129 63.63 5.90 25.72
C CYS A 129 63.79 5.00 24.48
N VAL A 130 64.67 5.37 23.54
CA VAL A 130 65.02 4.54 22.37
C VAL A 130 65.76 3.28 22.82
N ASP A 131 66.76 3.41 23.69
CA ASP A 131 67.51 2.27 24.24
C ASP A 131 66.55 1.29 24.91
N LEU A 132 65.67 1.75 25.80
CA LEU A 132 64.66 0.94 26.49
C LEU A 132 63.69 0.27 25.50
N ALA A 133 63.21 1.01 24.51
CA ALA A 133 62.34 0.47 23.47
C ALA A 133 63.05 -0.60 22.61
N SER A 134 64.37 -0.54 22.53
CA SER A 134 65.25 -1.52 21.89
C SER A 134 65.67 -2.69 22.79
N PHE A 135 65.03 -2.95 23.93
CA PHE A 135 65.27 -4.21 24.66
C PHE A 135 64.27 -5.28 24.25
N GLU A 136 64.76 -6.45 23.85
CA GLU A 136 63.90 -7.60 23.52
C GLU A 136 63.12 -8.13 24.73
N ASP A 137 63.73 -8.07 25.91
CA ASP A 137 63.14 -8.50 27.18
C ASP A 137 61.98 -7.60 27.65
N PHE A 138 61.90 -6.37 27.13
CA PHE A 138 60.79 -5.47 27.42
C PHE A 138 59.59 -5.83 26.53
N LYS A 139 58.63 -6.58 27.05
CA LYS A 139 57.54 -7.17 26.24
C LYS A 139 56.36 -6.22 25.96
N ASP A 140 56.29 -5.08 26.63
CA ASP A 140 55.18 -4.15 26.49
C ASP A 140 55.31 -3.31 25.20
N ILE A 141 54.63 -3.76 24.14
CA ILE A 141 54.67 -3.13 22.81
C ILE A 141 54.07 -1.72 22.84
N SER A 142 53.00 -1.49 23.62
CA SER A 142 52.37 -0.18 23.73
C SER A 142 53.32 0.81 24.40
N ALA A 143 53.92 0.41 25.52
CA ALA A 143 54.92 1.22 26.21
C ALA A 143 56.12 1.55 25.33
N LYS A 144 56.60 0.59 24.52
CA LYS A 144 57.66 0.84 23.53
C LYS A 144 57.25 1.90 22.49
N ALA A 145 56.04 1.81 21.95
CA ALA A 145 55.54 2.78 20.98
C ALA A 145 55.41 4.18 21.60
N ASP A 146 54.96 4.30 22.85
CA ASP A 146 54.86 5.57 23.58
C ASP A 146 56.24 6.20 23.83
N LEU A 147 57.22 5.40 24.26
CA LEU A 147 58.61 5.83 24.41
C LEU A 147 59.19 6.38 23.10
N LEU A 148 59.01 5.67 21.98
CA LEU A 148 59.47 6.12 20.67
C LEU A 148 58.71 7.36 20.18
N SER A 149 57.42 7.47 20.48
CA SER A 149 56.60 8.66 20.16
C SER A 149 57.14 9.91 20.83
N PHE A 150 57.50 9.82 22.12
CA PHE A 150 58.18 10.89 22.82
C PHE A 150 59.55 11.19 22.17
N SER A 151 60.34 10.15 21.88
CA SER A 151 61.66 10.32 21.29
C SER A 151 61.63 11.05 19.94
N LEU A 152 60.62 10.82 19.09
CA LEU A 152 60.48 11.54 17.81
C LEU A 152 60.39 13.06 17.95
N ALA A 153 59.87 13.58 19.06
CA ALA A 153 59.76 15.01 19.30
C ALA A 153 61.09 15.68 19.71
N TYR A 154 62.07 14.89 20.17
CA TYR A 154 63.31 15.40 20.78
C TYR A 154 64.61 14.81 20.20
N CYS A 155 64.52 13.78 19.37
CA CYS A 155 65.66 13.15 18.72
C CYS A 155 66.31 14.09 17.67
N PRO A 156 67.61 13.89 17.37
CA PRO A 156 68.28 14.60 16.28
C PRO A 156 67.75 14.12 14.91
N ALA A 157 67.95 14.93 13.87
CA ALA A 157 67.34 14.72 12.55
C ALA A 157 67.69 13.38 11.89
N ASP A 158 68.90 12.87 12.13
CA ASP A 158 69.40 11.57 11.66
C ASP A 158 68.70 10.37 12.32
N MET A 159 68.11 10.57 13.49
CA MET A 159 67.38 9.52 14.23
C MET A 159 65.88 9.52 13.97
N ILE A 160 65.32 10.51 13.26
CA ILE A 160 63.88 10.60 12.97
C ILE A 160 63.41 9.38 12.18
N GLU A 161 64.05 9.07 11.06
CA GLU A 161 63.67 7.95 10.19
C GLU A 161 63.79 6.59 10.90
N PRO A 162 64.92 6.24 11.56
CA PRO A 162 65.04 5.00 12.33
C PRO A 162 63.98 4.82 13.42
N ILE A 163 63.72 5.88 14.20
CA ILE A 163 62.74 5.84 15.30
C ILE A 163 61.31 5.74 14.72
N LEU A 164 61.02 6.42 13.62
CA LEU A 164 59.72 6.38 12.96
C LEU A 164 59.43 5.00 12.38
N GLN A 165 60.40 4.37 11.72
CA GLN A 165 60.29 2.99 11.22
C GLN A 165 60.07 2.00 12.36
N ALA A 166 60.84 2.10 13.45
CA ALA A 166 60.68 1.24 14.62
C ALA A 166 59.30 1.40 15.27
N LYS A 167 58.81 2.64 15.40
CA LYS A 167 57.45 2.93 15.88
C LYS A 167 56.39 2.35 14.96
N ALA A 168 56.52 2.52 13.64
CA ALA A 168 55.56 1.99 12.68
C ALA A 168 55.47 0.46 12.69
N VAL A 169 56.60 -0.23 12.90
CA VAL A 169 56.60 -1.69 13.09
C VAL A 169 55.80 -2.10 14.32
N LEU A 170 56.00 -1.43 15.46
CA LEU A 170 55.26 -1.71 16.70
C LEU A 170 53.77 -1.38 16.55
N GLU A 171 53.42 -0.24 15.95
CA GLU A 171 52.02 0.14 15.69
C GLU A 171 51.33 -0.86 14.77
N THR A 172 52.02 -1.35 13.74
CA THR A 172 51.49 -2.39 12.84
C THR A 172 51.18 -3.65 13.64
N GLN A 173 52.07 -4.11 14.52
CA GLN A 173 51.80 -5.27 15.39
C GLN A 173 50.59 -5.07 16.30
N MET A 174 50.47 -3.90 16.92
CA MET A 174 49.32 -3.56 17.77
C MET A 174 48.02 -3.63 16.97
N LEU A 175 47.97 -2.99 15.79
CA LEU A 175 46.79 -2.99 14.93
C LEU A 175 46.41 -4.39 14.45
N TYR A 176 47.37 -5.24 14.08
CA TYR A 176 47.10 -6.63 13.74
C TYR A 176 46.46 -7.41 14.89
N SER A 177 46.96 -7.22 16.12
CA SER A 177 46.40 -7.87 17.30
C SER A 177 44.96 -7.42 17.57
N THR A 178 44.67 -6.13 17.38
CA THR A 178 43.31 -5.56 17.50
C THR A 178 42.39 -6.12 16.42
N ILE A 179 42.79 -6.07 15.15
CA ILE A 179 42.01 -6.57 14.00
C ILE A 179 41.72 -8.08 14.16
N HIS A 180 42.72 -8.85 14.60
CA HIS A 180 42.55 -10.30 14.80
C HIS A 180 41.57 -10.62 15.94
N THR A 181 41.61 -9.84 17.03
CA THR A 181 40.67 -9.95 18.15
C THR A 181 39.25 -9.62 17.71
N ASP A 182 39.06 -8.57 16.91
CA ASP A 182 37.76 -8.13 16.39
C ASP A 182 37.14 -9.11 15.37
N MET A 183 37.97 -9.91 14.69
CA MET A 183 37.55 -10.85 13.63
C MET A 183 37.31 -12.31 14.10
N GLU A 184 37.57 -12.65 15.37
CA GLU A 184 37.43 -14.02 15.93
C GLU A 184 38.07 -15.14 15.07
N VAL A 185 39.27 -14.90 14.52
CA VAL A 185 39.95 -15.89 13.67
C VAL A 185 40.76 -16.86 14.53
N ASP A 186 40.28 -18.08 14.72
CA ASP A 186 41.02 -19.15 15.41
C ASP A 186 42.10 -19.74 14.47
N ASP A 187 43.22 -19.03 14.32
CA ASP A 187 44.37 -19.48 13.53
C ASP A 187 45.56 -19.79 14.44
N LYS A 188 45.77 -21.09 14.69
CA LYS A 188 46.90 -21.64 15.48
C LYS A 188 48.28 -21.47 14.81
N SER A 189 48.40 -20.64 13.77
CA SER A 189 49.65 -20.38 13.04
C SER A 189 50.43 -19.16 13.55
N SER A 190 49.94 -18.44 14.55
CA SER A 190 50.53 -17.17 15.02
C SER A 190 51.61 -17.29 16.13
N GLU A 191 52.31 -18.42 16.25
CA GLU A 191 53.54 -18.56 17.06
C GLU A 191 54.81 -18.31 16.22
N ARG A 192 54.84 -17.25 15.40
CA ARG A 192 56.08 -16.79 14.74
C ARG A 192 56.43 -15.39 15.23
N ALA A 193 57.72 -15.21 15.52
CA ALA A 193 58.30 -14.26 16.47
C ALA A 193 57.78 -12.80 16.38
N PRO A 194 57.67 -12.10 17.53
CA PRO A 194 57.41 -10.66 17.54
C PRO A 194 58.54 -9.95 16.80
N LEU A 195 58.21 -9.09 15.81
CA LEU A 195 59.19 -8.16 15.25
C LEU A 195 59.82 -7.39 16.40
N SER A 196 61.15 -7.32 16.40
CA SER A 196 61.88 -6.65 17.44
C SER A 196 62.13 -5.21 17.01
N ALA A 197 61.68 -4.23 17.81
CA ALA A 197 62.05 -2.81 17.64
C ALA A 197 63.56 -2.62 17.55
N THR A 198 64.34 -3.54 18.12
CA THR A 198 65.80 -3.62 18.03
C THR A 198 66.30 -3.72 16.60
N ALA A 199 65.66 -4.57 15.78
CA ALA A 199 66.07 -4.79 14.40
C ALA A 199 65.80 -3.56 13.52
N ALA A 200 64.73 -2.80 13.82
CA ALA A 200 64.43 -1.53 13.14
C ALA A 200 65.36 -0.39 13.59
N LEU A 201 65.73 -0.35 14.88
CA LEU A 201 66.60 0.70 15.45
C LEU A 201 68.10 0.52 15.17
N GLN A 202 68.60 -0.72 15.05
CA GLN A 202 70.04 -1.00 14.95
C GLN A 202 70.61 -1.01 13.51
N HIS A 203 69.79 -0.98 12.45
CA HIS A 203 70.22 -1.46 11.13
C HIS A 203 69.89 -0.57 9.92
N THR A 204 69.72 0.74 10.11
CA THR A 204 69.24 1.69 9.07
C THR A 204 70.22 2.13 7.98
N THR A 205 71.33 1.44 7.69
CA THR A 205 72.13 1.77 6.47
C THR A 205 72.80 0.60 5.75
N GLU A 206 73.27 -0.47 6.42
CA GLU A 206 74.05 -1.52 5.74
C GLU A 206 73.24 -2.77 5.33
N ILE A 207 72.06 -2.96 5.92
CA ILE A 207 71.31 -4.23 5.83
C ILE A 207 70.14 -4.18 4.82
N LEU A 208 69.80 -3.03 4.25
CA LEU A 208 68.83 -2.96 3.14
C LEU A 208 69.34 -3.64 1.84
N SER A 209 70.67 -3.80 1.69
CA SER A 209 71.24 -4.52 0.53
C SER A 209 71.31 -6.04 0.71
N SER A 210 71.28 -6.58 1.94
CA SER A 210 71.60 -7.99 2.20
C SER A 210 70.54 -8.79 2.97
N THR A 211 69.54 -8.17 3.62
CA THR A 211 68.39 -8.91 4.20
C THR A 211 67.06 -8.59 3.51
N THR A 212 67.03 -8.67 2.19
CA THR A 212 65.80 -8.72 1.39
C THR A 212 64.93 -9.97 1.66
N LYS A 213 65.32 -10.88 2.55
CA LYS A 213 64.58 -12.12 2.85
C LYS A 213 63.80 -12.09 4.17
N THR A 214 64.28 -11.44 5.22
CA THR A 214 63.64 -11.46 6.55
C THR A 214 62.56 -10.39 6.68
N THR A 215 62.81 -9.16 6.22
CA THR A 215 61.79 -8.10 6.11
C THR A 215 60.71 -8.49 5.11
N LYS A 216 61.11 -9.07 3.95
CA LYS A 216 60.18 -9.53 2.91
C LYS A 216 59.35 -10.75 3.31
N ALA A 217 59.88 -11.66 4.14
CA ALA A 217 59.12 -12.81 4.63
C ALA A 217 58.03 -12.41 5.64
N VAL A 218 58.28 -11.41 6.49
CA VAL A 218 57.29 -10.94 7.47
C VAL A 218 56.33 -9.92 6.84
N LEU A 219 56.79 -9.06 5.94
CA LEU A 219 55.92 -8.25 5.08
C LEU A 219 55.09 -9.14 4.13
N SER A 220 55.55 -10.34 3.73
CA SER A 220 54.72 -11.26 2.92
C SER A 220 53.56 -11.90 3.69
N THR A 221 53.63 -11.95 5.01
CA THR A 221 52.47 -12.33 5.86
C THR A 221 51.49 -11.16 6.06
N VAL A 222 51.99 -9.92 6.03
CA VAL A 222 51.19 -8.68 6.07
C VAL A 222 50.53 -8.42 4.71
N ALA A 223 51.25 -8.69 3.62
CA ALA A 223 50.80 -8.63 2.23
C ALA A 223 50.07 -9.92 1.77
N ASP A 224 49.70 -10.84 2.69
CA ASP A 224 48.94 -12.02 2.32
C ASP A 224 47.59 -11.57 1.75
N THR A 225 47.47 -11.70 0.43
CA THR A 225 46.29 -11.29 -0.33
C THR A 225 45.05 -12.00 0.20
N LYS A 226 45.20 -13.20 0.80
CA LYS A 226 44.11 -13.95 1.42
C LYS A 226 43.67 -13.35 2.75
N TRP A 227 44.60 -12.82 3.56
CA TRP A 227 44.28 -12.11 4.79
C TRP A 227 43.48 -10.85 4.46
N TRP A 228 43.98 -10.02 3.54
CA TRP A 228 43.29 -8.81 3.07
C TRP A 228 41.90 -9.11 2.50
N GLN A 229 41.78 -10.12 1.63
CA GLN A 229 40.48 -10.55 1.09
C GLN A 229 39.51 -11.01 2.20
N LYS A 230 40.00 -11.72 3.22
CA LYS A 230 39.18 -12.17 4.35
C LYS A 230 38.74 -11.00 5.24
N THR A 231 39.64 -10.07 5.52
CA THR A 231 39.38 -8.85 6.31
C THR A 231 38.37 -7.94 5.61
N ILE A 232 38.53 -7.69 4.32
CA ILE A 232 37.58 -6.91 3.50
C ILE A 232 36.23 -7.65 3.38
N LYS A 233 36.23 -8.98 3.27
CA LYS A 233 34.99 -9.78 3.26
C LYS A 233 34.25 -9.71 4.61
N SER A 234 34.97 -9.67 5.72
CA SER A 234 34.38 -9.52 7.06
C SER A 234 33.72 -8.15 7.24
N LEU A 235 34.27 -7.08 6.66
CA LEU A 235 33.61 -5.77 6.63
C LEU A 235 32.26 -5.81 5.88
N LYS A 236 32.15 -6.62 4.81
CA LYS A 236 30.90 -6.78 4.04
C LYS A 236 29.86 -7.69 4.75
N GLN A 237 30.27 -8.51 5.72
CA GLN A 237 29.41 -9.47 6.43
C GLN A 237 29.72 -9.44 7.93
N PRO A 238 29.22 -8.42 8.66
CA PRO A 238 29.59 -8.22 10.05
C PRO A 238 29.16 -9.39 10.95
N THR A 239 30.07 -9.87 11.80
CA THR A 239 29.81 -10.93 12.79
C THR A 239 28.90 -10.42 13.92
N ARG A 240 28.24 -11.33 14.64
CA ARG A 240 27.17 -11.05 15.64
C ARG A 240 27.55 -10.06 16.77
N ARG A 241 28.84 -9.77 16.99
CA ARG A 241 29.33 -8.73 17.93
C ARG A 241 29.41 -7.32 17.32
N GLN A 242 29.62 -7.18 16.00
CA GLN A 242 29.69 -5.88 15.32
C GLN A 242 28.33 -5.16 15.19
N VAL A 243 27.22 -5.90 15.34
CA VAL A 243 25.86 -5.33 15.33
C VAL A 243 25.54 -4.57 16.63
N SER A 244 26.37 -4.68 17.67
CA SER A 244 26.12 -4.07 18.99
C SER A 244 26.56 -2.61 19.11
N GLU A 245 27.32 -2.06 18.15
CA GLU A 245 27.90 -0.70 18.22
C GLU A 245 27.77 0.09 16.91
N THR A 246 26.72 -0.13 16.11
CA THR A 246 26.36 0.90 15.12
C THR A 246 25.86 2.12 15.88
N VAL A 247 26.74 3.09 16.10
CA VAL A 247 26.39 4.42 16.59
C VAL A 247 25.43 5.02 15.58
N VAL A 248 24.14 5.03 15.91
CA VAL A 248 23.11 5.70 15.12
C VAL A 248 23.34 7.20 15.32
N TYR A 249 23.76 7.90 14.26
CA TYR A 249 23.95 9.34 14.34
C TYR A 249 22.62 10.03 14.04
N ASP A 250 22.31 11.10 14.77
CA ASP A 250 21.08 11.90 14.55
C ASP A 250 21.05 12.55 13.15
N ASN A 251 22.20 12.56 12.44
CA ASN A 251 22.38 13.11 11.10
C ASN A 251 22.66 12.04 10.02
N ASP A 252 22.21 10.79 10.19
CA ASP A 252 22.43 9.69 9.24
C ASP A 252 21.95 9.97 7.79
N LYS A 253 21.01 10.91 7.61
CA LYS A 253 20.51 11.34 6.29
C LYS A 253 21.26 12.51 5.67
N PHE A 254 22.28 13.07 6.35
CA PHE A 254 23.05 14.23 5.88
C PHE A 254 22.24 15.51 5.68
N GLU A 255 21.29 15.78 6.56
CA GLU A 255 20.46 17.00 6.50
C GLU A 255 21.23 18.24 6.99
N LYS A 256 22.19 18.04 7.90
CA LYS A 256 23.12 19.06 8.43
C LYS A 256 24.56 18.75 8.04
N GLN A 257 25.43 19.75 8.05
CA GLN A 257 26.83 19.56 7.68
C GLN A 257 27.57 19.01 8.90
N GLY A 258 28.00 17.75 8.83
CA GLY A 258 28.85 17.14 9.85
C GLY A 258 30.18 17.88 9.96
N CYS A 259 30.62 18.21 11.16
CA CYS A 259 31.92 18.80 11.37
C CYS A 259 32.56 18.40 12.71
N HIS A 260 33.89 18.47 12.76
CA HIS A 260 34.59 18.42 14.04
C HIS A 260 34.07 19.53 14.99
N PRO A 261 33.84 19.28 16.29
CA PRO A 261 33.31 20.27 17.24
C PRO A 261 34.09 21.60 17.30
N PHE A 262 35.37 21.58 16.94
CA PHE A 262 36.19 22.78 16.82
C PHE A 262 35.67 23.80 15.78
N TYR A 263 34.97 23.34 14.74
CA TYR A 263 34.51 24.19 13.64
C TYR A 263 33.02 24.58 13.75
N GLU A 264 32.34 24.18 14.81
CA GLU A 264 30.88 24.32 14.96
C GLU A 264 30.38 25.76 14.72
N GLU A 265 31.08 26.76 15.28
CA GLU A 265 30.72 28.18 15.18
C GLU A 265 30.88 28.78 13.78
N PHE A 266 31.70 28.16 12.92
CA PHE A 266 32.01 28.66 11.58
C PHE A 266 31.09 28.08 10.49
N ILE A 267 30.36 27.01 10.80
CA ILE A 267 29.54 26.28 9.83
C ILE A 267 28.06 26.49 10.18
N THR A 268 27.32 27.11 9.26
CA THR A 268 25.88 27.32 9.41
C THR A 268 25.14 26.00 9.31
N SER A 269 24.24 25.71 10.27
CA SER A 269 23.52 24.43 10.36
C SER A 269 24.46 23.21 10.47
N SER A 270 25.49 23.32 11.31
CA SER A 270 26.44 22.26 11.61
C SER A 270 25.84 21.13 12.47
N HIS A 271 26.46 19.96 12.39
CA HIS A 271 26.25 18.82 13.28
C HIS A 271 27.60 18.37 13.86
N PRO A 272 27.98 18.84 15.05
CA PRO A 272 29.28 18.56 15.65
C PRO A 272 29.40 17.14 16.25
N ASP A 273 30.53 16.46 16.00
CA ASP A 273 30.83 15.14 16.59
C ASP A 273 31.36 15.22 18.04
N TYR A 274 30.47 15.41 19.02
CA TYR A 274 30.89 15.43 20.42
C TYR A 274 31.29 14.07 20.99
N ALA A 275 31.18 12.97 20.23
CA ALA A 275 31.67 11.66 20.66
C ALA A 275 33.20 11.59 20.63
N VAL A 276 33.86 12.41 19.80
CA VAL A 276 35.31 12.45 19.65
C VAL A 276 35.94 13.39 20.70
N VAL A 277 35.50 14.65 20.75
CA VAL A 277 35.98 15.63 21.73
C VAL A 277 34.86 16.58 22.12
N ASP A 278 34.62 16.73 23.42
CA ASP A 278 33.72 17.76 23.95
C ASP A 278 34.54 18.88 24.60
N TYR A 279 34.78 19.93 23.83
CA TYR A 279 35.49 21.13 24.29
C TYR A 279 34.76 21.86 25.42
N THR A 280 33.44 21.69 25.55
CA THR A 280 32.65 22.31 26.63
C THR A 280 32.87 21.60 27.97
N ARG A 281 33.17 20.30 27.94
CA ARG A 281 33.38 19.46 29.13
C ARG A 281 34.85 19.19 29.44
N GLY A 282 35.78 19.59 28.57
CA GLY A 282 37.22 19.35 28.73
C GLY A 282 37.59 17.87 28.78
N LYS A 283 36.75 17.00 28.19
CA LYS A 283 36.98 15.54 28.14
C LYS A 283 37.24 15.14 26.69
N SER A 284 38.43 14.59 26.45
CA SER A 284 38.68 13.77 25.26
C SER A 284 38.13 12.38 25.55
N ALA A 285 37.13 11.93 24.79
CA ALA A 285 36.79 10.52 24.79
C ALA A 285 37.81 9.81 23.88
N CYS A 286 38.43 8.74 24.36
CA CYS A 286 39.16 7.84 23.47
C CYS A 286 38.08 7.00 22.79
N SER A 287 37.62 7.40 21.60
CA SER A 287 36.67 6.58 20.87
C SER A 287 37.34 5.25 20.51
N PRO A 288 36.66 4.10 20.62
CA PRO A 288 37.16 2.85 20.05
C PRO A 288 37.48 3.11 18.58
N THR A 289 38.71 2.78 18.15
CA THR A 289 39.12 2.97 16.75
C THR A 289 38.29 2.01 15.91
N ALA A 290 37.52 2.52 14.96
CA ALA A 290 36.66 1.67 14.15
C ALA A 290 37.52 0.68 13.35
N LEU A 291 37.05 -0.56 13.18
CA LEU A 291 37.80 -1.59 12.45
C LEU A 291 38.29 -1.10 11.07
N SER A 292 37.49 -0.31 10.35
CA SER A 292 37.86 0.29 9.06
C SER A 292 39.01 1.30 9.17
N GLU A 293 39.07 2.10 10.23
CA GLU A 293 40.19 3.02 10.50
C GLU A 293 41.47 2.24 10.82
N SER A 294 41.37 1.18 11.63
CA SER A 294 42.49 0.28 11.94
C SER A 294 43.04 -0.39 10.69
N ILE A 295 42.16 -0.83 9.78
CA ILE A 295 42.54 -1.45 8.50
C ILE A 295 43.23 -0.43 7.59
N LEU A 296 42.67 0.78 7.43
CA LEU A 296 43.28 1.83 6.60
C LEU A 296 44.66 2.24 7.15
N ARG A 297 44.78 2.41 8.46
CA ARG A 297 46.05 2.75 9.11
C ARG A 297 47.09 1.66 8.92
N THR A 298 46.70 0.40 9.02
CA THR A 298 47.59 -0.76 8.76
C THR A 298 48.10 -0.73 7.31
N ALA A 299 47.21 -0.51 6.33
CA ALA A 299 47.60 -0.41 4.91
C ALA A 299 48.58 0.73 4.65
N LYS A 300 48.39 1.89 5.30
CA LYS A 300 49.29 3.06 5.14
C LYS A 300 50.62 2.91 5.84
N LEU A 301 50.67 2.23 6.99
CA LEU A 301 51.93 1.87 7.65
C LEU A 301 52.70 0.84 6.81
N GLU A 302 52.03 -0.12 6.18
CA GLU A 302 52.66 -1.08 5.27
C GLU A 302 53.23 -0.38 4.02
N GLU A 303 52.46 0.51 3.39
CA GLU A 303 52.92 1.33 2.25
C GLU A 303 54.18 2.13 2.63
N MET A 304 54.19 2.75 3.83
CA MET A 304 55.35 3.49 4.32
C MET A 304 56.57 2.59 4.57
N LEU A 305 56.39 1.44 5.22
CA LEU A 305 57.46 0.49 5.55
C LEU A 305 58.04 -0.22 4.31
N THR A 306 57.32 -0.20 3.20
CA THR A 306 57.75 -0.77 1.91
C THR A 306 58.18 0.27 0.89
N GLU A 307 58.26 1.54 1.28
CA GLU A 307 58.58 2.66 0.39
C GLU A 307 57.68 2.72 -0.86
N GLY A 308 56.44 2.22 -0.73
CA GLY A 308 55.46 2.15 -1.80
C GLY A 308 55.55 0.92 -2.73
N GLU A 309 56.43 -0.05 -2.47
CA GLU A 309 56.49 -1.30 -3.27
C GLU A 309 55.20 -2.13 -3.19
N THR A 310 54.51 -2.09 -2.04
CA THR A 310 53.19 -2.72 -1.85
C THR A 310 52.16 -1.67 -1.51
N THR A 311 51.21 -1.43 -2.43
CA THR A 311 50.07 -0.54 -2.21
C THR A 311 48.79 -1.37 -2.14
N GLN A 312 48.19 -1.48 -0.95
CA GLN A 312 46.89 -2.13 -0.80
C GLN A 312 45.79 -1.11 -1.13
N SER A 313 45.24 -1.19 -2.34
CA SER A 313 44.05 -0.41 -2.67
C SER A 313 42.83 -1.06 -2.01
N SER A 314 42.20 -0.38 -1.06
CA SER A 314 40.95 -0.82 -0.43
C SER A 314 39.85 0.21 -0.63
N PRO A 315 39.31 0.37 -1.86
CA PRO A 315 38.18 1.26 -2.13
C PRO A 315 37.00 1.00 -1.19
N GLU A 316 36.76 -0.26 -0.81
CA GLU A 316 35.67 -0.59 0.11
C GLU A 316 35.87 -0.06 1.53
N VAL A 317 37.12 -0.02 2.01
CA VAL A 317 37.44 0.55 3.33
C VAL A 317 37.23 2.06 3.30
N LEU A 318 37.67 2.73 2.24
CA LEU A 318 37.47 4.17 2.04
C LEU A 318 36.00 4.54 1.89
N LEU A 319 35.21 3.74 1.16
CA LEU A 319 33.75 3.95 1.05
C LEU A 319 33.04 3.77 2.39
N GLU A 320 33.42 2.78 3.19
CA GLU A 320 32.84 2.57 4.52
C GLU A 320 33.22 3.68 5.49
N LEU A 321 34.47 4.14 5.44
CA LEU A 321 34.93 5.31 6.21
C LEU A 321 34.22 6.59 5.77
N ALA A 322 34.02 6.78 4.47
CA ALA A 322 33.24 7.90 3.96
C ALA A 322 31.82 7.83 4.53
N LYS A 323 31.13 6.69 4.44
CA LYS A 323 29.75 6.52 4.96
C LYS A 323 29.64 6.78 6.45
N THR A 324 30.59 6.28 7.25
CA THR A 324 30.56 6.44 8.71
C THR A 324 30.93 7.84 9.16
N LYS A 325 31.83 8.55 8.44
CA LYS A 325 32.26 9.90 8.83
C LYS A 325 31.45 11.02 8.21
N PHE A 326 30.85 10.87 7.04
CA PHE A 326 30.07 11.94 6.41
C PHE A 326 28.95 12.56 7.29
N PRO A 327 28.25 11.83 8.18
CA PRO A 327 27.21 12.40 9.05
C PRO A 327 27.76 13.37 10.09
N VAL A 328 28.99 13.14 10.54
CA VAL A 328 29.60 13.76 11.72
C VAL A 328 30.83 14.61 11.41
N ASP A 329 31.51 14.33 10.30
CA ASP A 329 32.59 15.12 9.71
C ASP A 329 32.58 14.96 8.18
N SER A 330 31.81 15.82 7.52
CA SER A 330 31.67 15.78 6.06
C SER A 330 32.96 16.15 5.33
N SER A 331 33.90 16.86 5.99
CA SER A 331 35.20 17.21 5.39
C SER A 331 36.12 15.99 5.35
N LEU A 332 36.18 15.23 6.44
CA LEU A 332 36.91 13.97 6.52
C LEU A 332 36.27 12.92 5.61
N GLY A 333 34.93 12.84 5.59
CA GLY A 333 34.19 11.99 4.66
C GLY A 333 34.53 12.28 3.20
N LEU A 334 34.54 13.56 2.80
CA LEU A 334 34.94 13.98 1.46
C LEU A 334 36.41 13.67 1.14
N ALA A 335 37.31 13.78 2.13
CA ALA A 335 38.72 13.42 1.96
C ALA A 335 38.89 11.93 1.63
N TYR A 336 38.11 11.04 2.26
CA TYR A 336 38.10 9.62 1.90
C TYR A 336 37.60 9.37 0.48
N LEU A 337 36.57 10.12 0.04
CA LEU A 337 36.07 10.03 -1.34
C LEU A 337 37.09 10.56 -2.37
N LEU A 338 37.84 11.61 -2.04
CA LEU A 338 38.93 12.12 -2.88
C LEU A 338 40.11 11.16 -2.97
N ALA A 339 40.30 10.30 -1.97
CA ALA A 339 41.34 9.26 -1.95
C ALA A 339 40.94 7.99 -2.73
N LEU A 340 39.70 7.88 -3.21
CA LEU A 340 39.27 6.75 -4.03
C LEU A 340 39.94 6.78 -5.42
N PRO A 341 40.34 5.62 -5.95
CA PRO A 341 41.01 5.53 -7.25
C PRO A 341 40.05 5.66 -8.45
N ASP A 342 38.75 5.33 -8.28
CA ASP A 342 37.74 5.39 -9.34
C ASP A 342 36.58 6.32 -8.94
N THR A 343 36.21 7.22 -9.85
CA THR A 343 35.10 8.18 -9.68
C THR A 343 33.73 7.51 -9.69
N LYS A 344 33.60 6.30 -10.26
CA LYS A 344 32.33 5.54 -10.30
C LYS A 344 31.85 5.11 -8.92
N ASP A 345 32.78 4.85 -8.00
CA ASP A 345 32.42 4.47 -6.64
C ASP A 345 31.93 5.67 -5.82
N VAL A 346 32.37 6.88 -6.18
CA VAL A 346 31.85 8.14 -5.62
C VAL A 346 30.43 8.43 -6.11
N GLU A 347 30.11 8.13 -7.37
CA GLU A 347 28.74 8.23 -7.88
C GLU A 347 27.77 7.36 -7.09
N LYS A 348 28.10 6.07 -6.91
CA LYS A 348 27.28 5.14 -6.13
C LYS A 348 27.10 5.60 -4.68
N PHE A 349 28.09 6.27 -4.12
CA PHE A 349 28.00 6.83 -2.77
C PHE A 349 26.94 7.94 -2.74
N PHE A 350 27.02 8.92 -3.64
CA PHE A 350 26.10 10.06 -3.65
C PHE A 350 24.70 9.72 -4.16
N ASP A 351 24.54 8.73 -5.05
CA ASP A 351 23.21 8.27 -5.51
C ASP A 351 22.31 7.81 -4.36
N GLY A 352 22.90 7.36 -3.24
CA GLY A 352 22.18 6.97 -2.04
C GLY A 352 21.56 8.13 -1.25
N PHE A 353 21.95 9.39 -1.53
CA PHE A 353 21.59 10.54 -0.69
C PHE A 353 21.34 11.81 -1.52
N LYS A 354 20.18 12.45 -1.32
CA LYS A 354 19.73 13.62 -2.11
C LYS A 354 19.35 14.81 -1.23
N THR A 355 20.18 15.14 -0.24
CA THR A 355 20.01 16.37 0.55
C THR A 355 20.73 17.55 -0.10
N ALA A 356 20.34 18.77 0.28
CA ALA A 356 21.02 20.00 -0.14
C ALA A 356 22.55 19.92 0.03
N ILE A 357 22.99 19.36 1.15
CA ILE A 357 24.41 19.30 1.53
C ILE A 357 25.14 18.27 0.69
N THR A 358 24.55 17.09 0.48
CA THR A 358 25.14 16.06 -0.39
C THR A 358 25.26 16.54 -1.84
N GLN A 359 24.27 17.25 -2.38
CA GLN A 359 24.35 17.84 -3.72
C GLN A 359 25.44 18.91 -3.83
N GLN A 360 25.53 19.82 -2.84
CA GLN A 360 26.58 20.83 -2.80
C GLN A 360 27.98 20.22 -2.70
N LEU A 361 28.16 19.20 -1.87
CA LEU A 361 29.44 18.50 -1.70
C LEU A 361 29.80 17.65 -2.93
N THR A 362 28.81 17.09 -3.63
CA THR A 362 29.02 16.37 -4.90
C THR A 362 29.52 17.33 -5.98
N LEU A 363 28.87 18.51 -6.11
CA LEU A 363 29.35 19.58 -7.00
C LEU A 363 30.76 20.02 -6.65
N TYR A 364 31.03 20.19 -5.36
CA TYR A 364 32.36 20.57 -4.89
C TYR A 364 33.41 19.50 -5.20
N TYR A 365 33.08 18.21 -5.01
CA TYR A 365 33.95 17.08 -5.36
C TYR A 365 34.36 17.11 -6.84
N TYR A 366 33.40 17.18 -7.75
CA TYR A 366 33.69 17.20 -9.19
C TYR A 366 34.44 18.46 -9.61
N ALA A 367 34.08 19.62 -9.05
CA ALA A 367 34.80 20.86 -9.29
C ALA A 367 36.26 20.79 -8.82
N LEU A 368 36.53 20.17 -7.67
CA LEU A 368 37.89 19.96 -7.15
C LEU A 368 38.71 19.03 -8.06
N GLN A 369 38.13 17.91 -8.51
CA GLN A 369 38.79 16.94 -9.40
C GLN A 369 39.16 17.57 -10.76
N ILE A 370 38.23 18.32 -11.35
CA ILE A 370 38.46 19.06 -12.60
C ILE A 370 39.50 20.15 -12.37
N TYR A 371 39.39 20.92 -11.28
CA TYR A 371 40.36 21.98 -10.98
C TYR A 371 41.78 21.42 -10.78
N ALA A 372 41.93 20.30 -10.09
CA ALA A 372 43.23 19.65 -9.86
C ALA A 372 43.86 19.18 -11.20
N SER A 373 43.04 18.66 -12.11
CA SER A 373 43.46 18.14 -13.41
C SER A 373 43.79 19.26 -14.41
N VAL A 374 42.94 20.29 -14.47
CA VAL A 374 42.95 21.30 -15.54
C VAL A 374 43.64 22.61 -15.11
N LYS A 375 43.73 22.89 -13.81
CA LYS A 375 44.31 24.12 -13.23
C LYS A 375 43.83 25.39 -13.95
N PRO A 376 42.52 25.70 -13.94
CA PRO A 376 41.90 26.74 -14.76
C PRO A 376 42.36 28.19 -14.46
N THR A 377 43.22 28.42 -13.46
CA THR A 377 43.77 29.74 -13.11
C THR A 377 45.25 29.86 -13.48
N ALA A 378 45.58 30.80 -14.38
CA ALA A 378 46.94 31.09 -14.86
C ALA A 378 47.75 32.01 -13.91
N ILE A 379 47.78 31.72 -12.60
CA ILE A 379 48.68 32.41 -11.66
C ILE A 379 49.76 31.41 -11.21
N PRO A 380 51.04 31.60 -11.59
CA PRO A 380 52.12 30.63 -11.34
C PRO A 380 52.45 30.42 -9.86
N ASP A 381 52.09 31.38 -9.00
CA ASP A 381 52.34 31.32 -7.56
C ASP A 381 51.11 31.77 -6.78
N THR A 382 50.59 30.87 -5.93
CA THR A 382 49.59 31.12 -4.88
C THR A 382 48.12 31.34 -5.30
N SER A 383 47.42 30.24 -5.52
CA SER A 383 46.30 29.94 -4.61
C SER A 383 46.31 28.45 -4.30
N PRO A 384 46.63 28.05 -3.06
CA PRO A 384 46.35 26.69 -2.62
C PRO A 384 44.87 26.44 -2.87
N LEU A 385 44.54 25.32 -3.50
CA LEU A 385 43.17 24.84 -3.72
C LEU A 385 42.25 25.13 -2.52
N TYR A 386 42.80 24.91 -1.32
CA TYR A 386 42.19 25.07 0.01
C TYR A 386 41.97 26.52 0.48
N ARG A 387 42.40 27.55 -0.26
CA ARG A 387 42.14 28.97 0.07
C ARG A 387 40.95 29.56 -0.69
N ASN A 388 40.41 28.84 -1.67
CA ASN A 388 39.24 29.29 -2.39
C ASN A 388 37.96 28.90 -1.64
N ASP A 389 37.02 29.84 -1.58
CA ASP A 389 35.67 29.55 -1.17
C ASP A 389 35.05 28.47 -2.09
N PRO A 390 34.43 27.40 -1.54
CA PRO A 390 33.88 26.30 -2.33
C PRO A 390 32.90 26.73 -3.42
N VAL A 391 32.03 27.70 -3.13
CA VAL A 391 31.04 28.20 -4.09
C VAL A 391 31.73 28.92 -5.23
N LYS A 392 32.70 29.78 -4.92
CA LYS A 392 33.49 30.49 -5.95
C LYS A 392 34.32 29.51 -6.80
N LEU A 393 34.81 28.42 -6.21
CA LEU A 393 35.53 27.39 -6.97
C LEU A 393 34.61 26.70 -7.97
N ILE A 394 33.45 26.21 -7.52
CA ILE A 394 32.45 25.55 -8.38
C ILE A 394 32.06 26.47 -9.54
N GLN A 395 31.71 27.73 -9.26
CA GLN A 395 31.35 28.70 -10.30
C GLN A 395 32.47 28.95 -11.31
N ARG A 396 33.72 29.05 -10.86
CA ARG A 396 34.87 29.23 -11.76
C ARG A 396 35.07 28.02 -12.67
N VAL A 397 34.97 26.81 -12.13
CA VAL A 397 35.13 25.58 -12.91
C VAL A 397 34.00 25.45 -13.92
N ILE A 398 32.74 25.65 -13.52
CA ILE A 398 31.59 25.63 -14.43
C ILE A 398 31.78 26.66 -15.55
N ASN A 399 32.09 27.92 -15.22
CA ASN A 399 32.32 28.96 -16.23
C ASN A 399 33.49 28.64 -17.16
N PHE A 400 34.55 28.01 -16.64
CA PHE A 400 35.71 27.66 -17.44
C PHE A 400 35.39 26.54 -18.43
N VAL A 401 34.66 25.51 -17.98
CA VAL A 401 34.28 24.35 -18.78
C VAL A 401 33.23 24.70 -19.83
N THR A 402 32.23 25.52 -19.49
CA THR A 402 31.15 25.92 -20.43
C THR A 402 31.62 26.90 -21.51
N ASN A 403 32.65 27.71 -21.26
CA ASN A 403 33.14 28.69 -22.24
C ASN A 403 34.28 28.17 -23.13
N ARG A 404 34.75 26.93 -22.93
CA ARG A 404 35.87 26.34 -23.68
C ARG A 404 35.57 24.91 -24.15
N ASP A 405 34.51 24.80 -24.95
CA ASP A 405 34.17 23.56 -25.68
C ASP A 405 35.15 23.28 -26.84
N ASP A 406 36.12 24.16 -27.10
CA ASP A 406 37.11 24.10 -28.18
C ASP A 406 38.42 23.36 -27.81
N LEU A 407 38.58 22.93 -26.56
CA LEU A 407 39.79 22.27 -26.06
C LEU A 407 39.66 20.73 -26.09
N ASP A 408 40.70 20.06 -26.57
CA ASP A 408 40.78 18.60 -26.66
C ASP A 408 41.18 18.00 -25.30
N TRP A 409 40.20 17.87 -24.40
CA TRP A 409 40.41 17.39 -23.04
C TRP A 409 40.69 15.88 -22.99
N PRO A 410 41.50 15.40 -22.03
CA PRO A 410 41.58 13.97 -21.73
C PRO A 410 40.19 13.38 -21.42
N GLN A 411 39.92 12.14 -21.84
CA GLN A 411 38.60 11.50 -21.66
C GLN A 411 38.14 11.50 -20.19
N ASP A 412 39.05 11.26 -19.25
CA ASP A 412 38.73 11.27 -17.81
C ASP A 412 38.20 12.64 -17.34
N VAL A 413 38.66 13.73 -17.96
CA VAL A 413 38.17 15.10 -17.65
C VAL A 413 36.82 15.36 -18.31
N LEU A 414 36.58 14.86 -19.53
CA LEU A 414 35.28 14.97 -20.19
C LEU A 414 34.19 14.25 -19.40
N ASP A 415 34.49 13.04 -18.91
CA ASP A 415 33.57 12.27 -18.07
C ASP A 415 33.24 13.04 -16.77
N LEU A 416 34.24 13.66 -16.13
CA LEU A 416 34.03 14.52 -14.95
C LEU A 416 33.19 15.76 -15.27
N VAL A 417 33.38 16.37 -16.44
CA VAL A 417 32.63 17.55 -16.90
C VAL A 417 31.16 17.22 -17.13
N GLU A 418 30.87 16.09 -17.76
CA GLU A 418 29.49 15.61 -17.96
C GLU A 418 28.79 15.39 -16.62
N LYS A 419 29.47 14.73 -15.67
CA LYS A 419 28.99 14.52 -14.30
C LYS A 419 28.75 15.85 -13.58
N LEU A 420 29.67 16.81 -13.69
CA LEU A 420 29.50 18.14 -13.10
C LEU A 420 28.27 18.85 -13.66
N LYS A 421 28.08 18.84 -14.99
CA LYS A 421 26.91 19.46 -15.65
C LYS A 421 25.61 18.84 -15.15
N LYS A 422 25.52 17.51 -15.12
CA LYS A 422 24.34 16.78 -14.63
C LYS A 422 24.03 17.08 -13.15
N CYS A 423 25.06 17.08 -12.29
CA CYS A 423 24.89 17.43 -10.89
C CYS A 423 24.45 18.88 -10.71
N TYR A 424 24.91 19.78 -11.57
CA TYR A 424 24.57 21.20 -11.50
C TYR A 424 23.11 21.45 -11.90
N GLU A 425 22.65 20.81 -12.98
CA GLU A 425 21.24 20.81 -13.38
C GLU A 425 20.34 20.27 -12.27
N SER A 426 20.69 19.11 -11.69
CA SER A 426 19.94 18.50 -10.59
C SER A 426 19.90 19.40 -9.33
N PHE A 427 21.00 20.07 -8.99
CA PHE A 427 21.04 21.00 -7.87
C PHE A 427 20.18 22.25 -8.10
N GLU A 428 20.19 22.78 -9.32
CA GLU A 428 19.32 23.89 -9.69
C GLU A 428 17.84 23.50 -9.61
N ASP A 429 17.47 22.31 -10.10
CA ASP A 429 16.10 21.78 -10.01
C ASP A 429 15.66 21.64 -8.55
N TYR A 430 16.56 21.17 -7.68
CA TYR A 430 16.33 21.12 -6.23
C TYR A 430 16.09 22.52 -5.63
N ILE A 431 16.85 23.54 -6.05
CA ILE A 431 16.62 24.93 -5.63
C ILE A 431 15.25 25.44 -6.10
N GLN A 432 14.87 25.15 -7.35
CA GLN A 432 13.56 25.52 -7.89
C GLN A 432 12.44 24.86 -7.09
N ALA A 433 12.54 23.55 -6.83
CA ALA A 433 11.56 22.81 -6.04
C ALA A 433 11.43 23.36 -4.61
N ARG A 434 12.54 23.68 -3.92
CA ARG A 434 12.51 24.33 -2.61
C ARG A 434 11.87 25.72 -2.65
N THR A 435 12.11 26.46 -3.73
CA THR A 435 11.50 27.78 -3.92
C THR A 435 9.99 27.63 -4.06
N LEU A 436 9.51 26.68 -4.88
CA LEU A 436 8.09 26.37 -5.03
C LEU A 436 7.43 25.94 -3.70
N VAL A 437 8.09 25.09 -2.90
CA VAL A 437 7.61 24.73 -1.56
C VAL A 437 7.50 25.96 -0.65
N ARG A 438 8.48 26.88 -0.70
CA ARG A 438 8.46 28.11 0.10
C ARG A 438 7.30 29.05 -0.29
N ILE A 439 6.89 29.04 -1.56
CA ILE A 439 5.75 29.83 -2.05
C ILE A 439 4.43 29.05 -1.84
N GLY A 440 4.47 27.86 -1.22
CA GLY A 440 3.29 27.11 -0.78
C GLY A 440 2.72 26.13 -1.79
N SER A 441 3.45 25.81 -2.86
CA SER A 441 2.96 24.99 -3.99
C SER A 441 2.86 23.48 -3.71
N GLY A 442 3.17 23.01 -2.49
CA GLY A 442 3.01 21.60 -2.10
C GLY A 442 3.83 20.58 -2.90
N VAL A 443 4.91 21.02 -3.54
CA VAL A 443 5.72 20.21 -4.47
C VAL A 443 6.60 19.21 -3.72
N ASP A 444 6.67 17.97 -4.22
CA ASP A 444 7.65 16.98 -3.77
C ASP A 444 9.02 17.31 -4.38
N ILE A 445 9.97 17.69 -3.52
CA ILE A 445 11.31 18.14 -3.92
C ILE A 445 12.08 17.03 -4.64
N GLN A 446 11.96 15.78 -4.18
CA GLN A 446 12.71 14.67 -4.78
C GLN A 446 12.13 14.34 -6.15
N ARG A 447 10.80 14.22 -6.25
CA ARG A 447 10.16 13.93 -7.54
C ARG A 447 10.41 15.05 -8.55
N PHE A 448 10.34 16.32 -8.15
CA PHE A 448 10.58 17.42 -9.09
C PHE A 448 12.02 17.43 -9.64
N THR A 449 12.99 16.98 -8.84
CA THR A 449 14.40 16.92 -9.24
C THR A 449 14.69 15.76 -10.21
N ASP A 450 14.00 14.62 -10.06
CA ASP A 450 14.35 13.38 -10.77
C ASP A 450 13.34 12.96 -11.86
N ASP A 451 12.07 13.35 -11.75
CA ASP A 451 10.97 12.87 -12.59
C ASP A 451 10.54 13.98 -13.59
N PRO A 452 10.86 13.84 -14.89
CA PRO A 452 10.54 14.85 -15.90
C PRO A 452 9.04 14.97 -16.15
N GLU A 453 8.27 13.89 -15.98
CA GLU A 453 6.82 13.91 -16.18
C GLU A 453 6.15 14.64 -15.01
N TYR A 454 6.53 14.30 -13.76
CA TYR A 454 6.06 15.03 -12.59
C TYR A 454 6.43 16.52 -12.64
N LYS A 455 7.62 16.85 -13.13
CA LYS A 455 8.04 18.24 -13.35
C LYS A 455 7.12 18.95 -14.33
N LYS A 456 6.81 18.31 -15.47
CA LYS A 456 5.85 18.82 -16.47
C LYS A 456 4.46 19.03 -15.86
N GLU A 457 3.91 18.01 -15.20
CA GLU A 457 2.60 18.07 -14.53
C GLU A 457 2.56 19.16 -13.45
N THR A 458 3.62 19.29 -12.65
CA THR A 458 3.72 20.33 -11.61
C THR A 458 3.70 21.71 -12.23
N ILE A 459 4.45 21.94 -13.31
CA ILE A 459 4.50 23.24 -13.99
C ILE A 459 3.14 23.57 -14.60
N LEU A 460 2.49 22.62 -15.28
CA LEU A 460 1.14 22.81 -15.80
C LEU A 460 0.15 23.07 -14.64
N GLY A 461 0.28 22.37 -13.52
CA GLY A 461 -0.51 22.62 -12.31
C GLY A 461 -0.31 24.02 -11.72
N LEU A 462 0.92 24.57 -11.75
CA LEU A 462 1.19 25.95 -11.31
C LEU A 462 0.50 27.00 -12.19
N THR A 463 0.21 26.67 -13.45
CA THR A 463 -0.54 27.56 -14.35
C THR A 463 -2.01 27.65 -13.97
N MET A 464 -2.53 26.68 -13.19
CA MET A 464 -3.90 26.67 -12.67
C MET A 464 -4.03 27.61 -11.46
N SER A 465 -3.68 28.89 -11.65
CA SER A 465 -3.73 29.93 -10.64
C SER A 465 -4.25 31.24 -11.19
N ILE A 466 -5.01 31.96 -10.36
CA ILE A 466 -5.50 33.31 -10.65
C ILE A 466 -4.41 34.36 -10.39
N ASN A 467 -3.39 34.01 -9.58
CA ASN A 467 -2.28 34.91 -9.26
C ASN A 467 -1.31 35.02 -10.44
N ASP A 468 -1.18 36.23 -10.98
CA ASP A 468 -0.27 36.52 -12.10
C ASP A 468 1.20 36.25 -11.78
N GLU A 469 1.62 36.37 -10.53
CA GLU A 469 2.99 36.04 -10.12
C GLU A 469 3.27 34.54 -10.28
N MET A 470 2.32 33.69 -9.84
CA MET A 470 2.44 32.23 -9.97
C MET A 470 2.39 31.79 -11.42
N TYR A 471 1.51 32.40 -12.21
CA TYR A 471 1.44 32.15 -13.65
C TYR A 471 2.76 32.51 -14.35
N ASN A 472 3.38 33.64 -14.01
CA ASN A 472 4.67 34.04 -14.55
C ASN A 472 5.80 33.09 -14.13
N VAL A 473 5.79 32.59 -12.89
CA VAL A 473 6.72 31.54 -12.44
C VAL A 473 6.55 30.28 -13.28
N ALA A 474 5.32 29.84 -13.54
CA ALA A 474 5.05 28.68 -14.38
C ALA A 474 5.54 28.88 -15.82
N CYS A 475 5.34 30.05 -16.42
CA CYS A 475 5.88 30.39 -17.74
C CYS A 475 7.41 30.32 -17.79
N ASN A 476 8.11 30.89 -16.79
CA ASN A 476 9.57 30.84 -16.72
C ASN A 476 10.11 29.41 -16.55
N LEU A 477 9.41 28.57 -15.77
CA LEU A 477 9.76 27.15 -15.62
C LEU A 477 9.49 26.38 -16.91
N ALA A 478 8.35 26.63 -17.58
CA ALA A 478 8.03 26.00 -18.85
C ALA A 478 9.08 26.33 -19.92
N GLU A 479 9.54 27.59 -20.00
CA GLU A 479 10.63 27.99 -20.90
C GLU A 479 11.93 27.26 -20.55
N ARG A 480 12.30 27.19 -19.25
CA ARG A 480 13.51 26.51 -18.78
C ARG A 480 13.54 25.02 -19.12
N TYR A 481 12.41 24.32 -19.00
CA TYR A 481 12.32 22.88 -19.21
C TYR A 481 11.76 22.48 -20.59
N GLY A 482 11.54 23.44 -21.50
CA GLY A 482 11.11 23.17 -22.87
C GLY A 482 9.66 22.68 -22.99
N ILE A 483 8.77 23.05 -22.06
CA ILE A 483 7.34 22.74 -22.15
C ILE A 483 6.69 23.67 -23.19
N PRO A 484 5.96 23.15 -24.20
CA PRO A 484 5.33 23.97 -25.21
C PRO A 484 4.36 25.00 -24.61
N LEU A 485 4.45 26.26 -25.06
CA LEU A 485 3.51 27.32 -24.67
C LEU A 485 2.05 26.95 -24.95
N TRP A 486 1.81 26.13 -25.98
CA TRP A 486 0.47 25.63 -26.29
C TRP A 486 -0.14 24.83 -25.13
N GLU A 487 0.60 23.88 -24.54
CA GLU A 487 0.13 23.07 -23.42
C GLU A 487 -0.13 23.94 -22.18
N LEU A 488 0.79 24.87 -21.90
CA LEU A 488 0.66 25.82 -20.79
C LEU A 488 -0.60 26.69 -20.92
N TYR A 489 -0.84 27.23 -22.11
CA TYR A 489 -2.00 28.06 -22.41
C TYR A 489 -3.32 27.28 -22.39
N MET A 490 -3.31 26.02 -22.85
CA MET A 490 -4.50 25.16 -22.83
C MET A 490 -4.87 24.82 -21.37
N SER A 491 -3.90 24.39 -20.56
CA SER A 491 -4.13 24.09 -19.14
C SER A 491 -4.61 25.31 -18.35
N HIS A 492 -4.03 26.49 -18.62
CA HIS A 492 -4.51 27.72 -17.99
C HIS A 492 -5.94 28.08 -18.43
N LEU A 493 -6.28 27.92 -19.71
CA LEU A 493 -7.62 28.19 -20.21
C LEU A 493 -8.66 27.26 -19.58
N GLU A 494 -8.36 25.96 -19.45
CA GLU A 494 -9.23 24.98 -18.75
C GLU A 494 -9.47 25.41 -17.31
N PHE A 495 -8.42 25.79 -16.59
CA PHE A 495 -8.53 26.32 -15.24
C PHE A 495 -9.39 27.59 -15.17
N LEU A 496 -9.24 28.52 -16.12
CA LEU A 496 -10.02 29.77 -16.08
C LEU A 496 -11.53 29.50 -16.13
N PHE A 497 -11.98 28.50 -16.91
CA PHE A 497 -13.40 28.11 -16.93
C PHE A 497 -13.85 27.41 -15.64
N ASP A 498 -12.95 26.70 -14.94
CA ASP A 498 -13.24 26.02 -13.66
C ASP A 498 -13.06 26.93 -12.41
N SER A 499 -12.36 28.05 -12.55
CA SER A 499 -11.95 28.93 -11.45
C SER A 499 -13.09 29.70 -10.76
N GLY A 500 -14.32 29.63 -11.30
CA GLY A 500 -15.49 30.35 -10.78
C GLY A 500 -15.47 31.86 -11.05
N LEU A 501 -14.56 32.36 -11.89
CA LEU A 501 -14.48 33.76 -12.30
C LEU A 501 -15.68 34.17 -13.17
N ALA A 502 -16.02 35.47 -13.14
CA ALA A 502 -16.97 36.03 -14.08
C ALA A 502 -16.41 35.99 -15.51
N ILE A 503 -17.26 35.75 -16.49
CA ILE A 503 -16.84 35.54 -17.88
C ILE A 503 -16.14 36.77 -18.48
N GLU A 504 -16.49 37.97 -18.03
CA GLU A 504 -15.82 39.22 -18.42
C GLU A 504 -14.37 39.25 -17.95
N GLU A 505 -14.08 38.72 -16.76
CA GLU A 505 -12.72 38.63 -16.22
C GLU A 505 -11.91 37.54 -16.93
N ILE A 506 -12.55 36.41 -17.27
CA ILE A 506 -11.92 35.37 -18.11
C ILE A 506 -11.54 35.96 -19.46
N GLU A 507 -12.46 36.68 -20.11
CA GLU A 507 -12.21 37.32 -21.41
C GLU A 507 -11.04 38.33 -21.35
N GLU A 508 -11.01 39.15 -20.30
CA GLU A 508 -9.91 40.10 -20.08
C GLU A 508 -8.57 39.39 -19.90
N ARG A 509 -8.51 38.33 -19.08
CA ARG A 509 -7.27 37.57 -18.82
C ARG A 509 -6.75 36.85 -20.06
N VAL A 510 -7.64 36.19 -20.80
CA VAL A 510 -7.31 35.49 -22.06
C VAL A 510 -6.75 36.47 -23.08
N LYS A 511 -7.31 37.69 -23.15
CA LYS A 511 -6.85 38.75 -24.04
C LYS A 511 -5.51 39.35 -23.59
N ASN A 512 -5.36 39.67 -22.31
CA ASN A 512 -4.14 40.27 -21.76
C ASN A 512 -2.92 39.34 -21.89
N LYS A 513 -3.13 38.03 -21.76
CA LYS A 513 -2.09 37.00 -21.92
C LYS A 513 -1.91 36.52 -23.36
N ASN A 514 -2.72 37.02 -24.30
CA ASN A 514 -2.69 36.68 -25.73
C ASN A 514 -2.66 35.15 -25.99
N ILE A 515 -3.53 34.42 -25.29
CA ILE A 515 -3.56 32.94 -25.28
C ILE A 515 -4.06 32.37 -26.62
N VAL A 516 -5.11 32.98 -27.17
CA VAL A 516 -5.89 32.43 -28.30
C VAL A 516 -5.08 32.20 -29.58
N PRO A 517 -4.22 33.13 -30.06
CA PRO A 517 -3.47 32.93 -31.30
C PRO A 517 -2.57 31.68 -31.28
N THR A 518 -2.00 31.36 -30.12
CA THR A 518 -1.15 30.18 -29.94
C THR A 518 -2.01 28.92 -29.98
N LEU A 519 -3.16 28.90 -29.32
CA LEU A 519 -4.05 27.73 -29.28
C LEU A 519 -4.62 27.39 -30.67
N ILE A 520 -4.99 28.41 -31.45
CA ILE A 520 -5.51 28.24 -32.81
C ILE A 520 -4.47 27.66 -33.78
N SER A 521 -3.17 27.71 -33.46
CA SER A 521 -2.13 27.06 -34.29
C SER A 521 -2.32 25.54 -34.41
N GLN A 522 -3.03 24.91 -33.47
CA GLN A 522 -3.39 23.49 -33.48
C GLN A 522 -4.93 23.35 -33.33
N PRO A 523 -5.69 23.57 -34.40
CA PRO A 523 -7.15 23.75 -34.32
C PRO A 523 -7.91 22.48 -33.90
N GLU A 524 -7.49 21.30 -34.38
CA GLU A 524 -8.16 20.03 -34.05
C GLU A 524 -8.00 19.67 -32.58
N GLU A 525 -6.78 19.79 -32.06
CA GLU A 525 -6.47 19.48 -30.65
C GLU A 525 -7.12 20.47 -29.69
N PHE A 526 -7.11 21.76 -30.05
CA PHE A 526 -7.81 22.79 -29.28
C PHE A 526 -9.32 22.53 -29.21
N ALA A 527 -9.95 22.21 -30.34
CA ALA A 527 -11.38 21.91 -30.39
C ALA A 527 -11.74 20.66 -29.57
N GLU A 528 -10.91 19.61 -29.65
CA GLU A 528 -11.14 18.38 -28.89
C GLU A 528 -11.01 18.61 -27.38
N ARG A 529 -9.95 19.30 -26.93
CA ARG A 529 -9.77 19.64 -25.50
C ARG A 529 -10.89 20.54 -24.97
N MET A 530 -11.33 21.54 -25.73
CA MET A 530 -12.49 22.37 -25.37
C MET A 530 -13.76 21.52 -25.21
N ARG A 531 -13.96 20.51 -26.07
CA ARG A 531 -15.12 19.62 -26.04
C ARG A 531 -15.08 18.62 -24.88
N THR A 532 -13.90 18.09 -24.53
CA THR A 532 -13.75 17.06 -23.49
C THR A 532 -13.56 17.62 -22.10
N SER A 533 -12.82 18.73 -21.96
CA SER A 533 -12.38 19.26 -20.66
C SER A 533 -13.26 20.41 -20.15
N ILE A 534 -13.86 21.22 -21.04
CA ILE A 534 -14.60 22.44 -20.65
C ILE A 534 -16.10 22.27 -20.85
N TYR A 535 -16.53 21.85 -22.05
CA TYR A 535 -17.96 21.78 -22.38
C TYR A 535 -18.83 20.94 -21.43
N PRO A 536 -18.39 19.79 -20.88
CA PRO A 536 -19.20 18.97 -19.98
C PRO A 536 -19.60 19.69 -18.69
N ASP A 537 -18.76 20.59 -18.19
CA ASP A 537 -18.97 21.27 -16.90
C ASP A 537 -19.70 22.62 -17.05
N LEU A 538 -19.86 23.12 -18.28
CA LEU A 538 -20.64 24.33 -18.53
C LEU A 538 -22.14 24.13 -18.23
N ASP A 539 -22.72 25.10 -17.51
CA ASP A 539 -24.16 25.23 -17.29
C ASP A 539 -24.86 25.59 -18.61
N GLY A 540 -25.82 24.75 -19.02
CA GLY A 540 -26.60 24.94 -20.24
C GLY A 540 -27.50 26.18 -20.23
N THR A 541 -27.79 26.75 -19.06
CA THR A 541 -28.64 27.94 -18.87
C THR A 541 -27.84 29.25 -18.84
N ASP A 542 -26.52 29.18 -18.61
CA ASP A 542 -25.64 30.35 -18.69
C ASP A 542 -25.27 30.67 -20.15
N HIS A 543 -26.15 31.44 -20.78
CA HIS A 543 -25.97 31.85 -22.17
C HIS A 543 -24.73 32.73 -22.38
N THR A 544 -24.24 33.42 -21.35
CA THR A 544 -23.08 34.31 -21.51
C THR A 544 -21.80 33.50 -21.62
N THR A 545 -21.62 32.51 -20.74
CA THR A 545 -20.48 31.58 -20.77
C THR A 545 -20.49 30.72 -22.03
N LEU A 546 -21.65 30.18 -22.43
CA LEU A 546 -21.76 29.44 -23.70
C LEU A 546 -21.43 30.31 -24.92
N ILE A 547 -21.86 31.57 -24.95
CA ILE A 547 -21.51 32.51 -26.03
C ILE A 547 -19.99 32.70 -26.10
N TYR A 548 -19.31 32.86 -24.97
CA TYR A 548 -17.86 33.04 -24.95
C TYR A 548 -17.12 31.76 -25.38
N TYR A 549 -17.52 30.58 -24.87
CA TYR A 549 -16.99 29.28 -25.31
C TYR A 549 -17.07 29.10 -26.83
N PHE A 550 -18.23 29.35 -27.43
CA PHE A 550 -18.38 29.26 -28.89
C PHE A 550 -17.71 30.42 -29.63
N THR A 551 -17.41 31.55 -28.97
CA THR A 551 -16.60 32.64 -29.56
C THR A 551 -15.13 32.24 -29.66
N LEU A 552 -14.58 31.51 -28.68
CA LEU A 552 -13.22 30.97 -28.74
C LEU A 552 -13.06 29.93 -29.85
N LEU A 553 -14.12 29.13 -30.09
CA LEU A 553 -14.16 28.16 -31.18
C LEU A 553 -14.55 28.78 -32.55
N ALA A 554 -15.13 29.99 -32.56
CA ALA A 554 -15.48 30.71 -33.79
C ALA A 554 -14.20 31.21 -34.48
N GLY A 555 -13.65 30.37 -35.33
CA GLY A 555 -12.35 30.55 -35.98
C GLY A 555 -11.59 29.24 -36.18
N VAL A 556 -12.00 28.18 -35.48
CA VAL A 556 -11.39 26.85 -35.48
C VAL A 556 -12.15 25.94 -36.46
N GLY A 557 -12.04 26.20 -37.76
CA GLY A 557 -12.56 25.33 -38.83
C GLY A 557 -14.04 24.92 -38.73
N ASP A 558 -14.40 23.82 -39.39
CA ASP A 558 -15.78 23.32 -39.52
C ASP A 558 -16.14 22.30 -38.41
N VAL A 559 -15.71 22.57 -37.18
CA VAL A 559 -15.97 21.70 -36.02
C VAL A 559 -17.46 21.73 -35.68
N LYS A 560 -18.11 20.56 -35.75
CA LYS A 560 -19.53 20.38 -35.43
C LYS A 560 -19.69 19.82 -34.03
N GLN A 561 -20.45 20.52 -33.19
CA GLN A 561 -20.86 20.06 -31.87
C GLN A 561 -22.38 19.93 -31.89
N GLY A 562 -22.95 18.75 -31.58
CA GLY A 562 -24.41 18.54 -31.67
C GLY A 562 -25.01 18.74 -33.09
N GLY A 563 -24.23 18.47 -34.14
CA GLY A 563 -24.67 18.59 -35.54
C GLY A 563 -24.66 20.00 -36.12
N ILE A 564 -24.30 21.03 -35.34
CA ILE A 564 -24.24 22.44 -35.74
C ILE A 564 -22.80 22.97 -35.58
N THR A 565 -22.35 23.86 -36.47
CA THR A 565 -21.03 24.52 -36.39
C THR A 565 -20.99 25.56 -35.27
N ALA A 566 -19.82 25.81 -34.68
CA ALA A 566 -19.65 26.80 -33.60
C ALA A 566 -20.22 28.20 -33.95
N ASP A 567 -20.06 28.65 -35.20
CA ASP A 567 -20.64 29.90 -35.69
C ASP A 567 -22.17 29.93 -35.68
N ASN A 568 -22.80 28.80 -35.99
CA ASN A 568 -24.26 28.70 -36.02
C ASN A 568 -24.82 28.58 -34.59
N HIS A 569 -24.10 27.89 -33.68
CA HIS A 569 -24.37 27.92 -32.24
C HIS A 569 -24.34 29.35 -31.70
N LEU A 570 -23.27 30.10 -32.00
CA LEU A 570 -23.10 31.47 -31.57
C LEU A 570 -24.24 32.39 -32.05
N LYS A 571 -24.65 32.26 -33.32
CA LYS A 571 -25.76 33.03 -33.90
C LYS A 571 -27.11 32.69 -33.27
N LEU A 572 -27.33 31.42 -32.91
CA LEU A 572 -28.56 30.96 -32.28
C LEU A 572 -28.63 31.42 -30.81
N LEU A 573 -27.56 31.20 -30.03
CA LEU A 573 -27.44 31.61 -28.64
C LEU A 573 -27.63 33.12 -28.45
N LYS A 574 -27.02 33.96 -29.30
CA LYS A 574 -27.21 35.42 -29.26
C LYS A 574 -28.67 35.84 -29.46
N LYS A 575 -29.45 35.09 -30.25
CA LYS A 575 -30.88 35.35 -30.47
C LYS A 575 -31.75 34.81 -29.36
N LEU A 576 -31.38 33.67 -28.78
CA LEU A 576 -32.11 33.05 -27.66
C LEU A 576 -31.92 33.81 -26.34
N LYS A 577 -30.72 34.39 -26.10
CA LYS A 577 -30.39 35.14 -24.87
C LYS A 577 -31.44 36.20 -24.48
N GLY A 578 -31.99 36.92 -25.46
CA GLY A 578 -33.00 37.95 -25.21
C GLY A 578 -34.46 37.47 -25.22
N VAL A 579 -34.73 36.25 -25.69
CA VAL A 579 -36.08 35.75 -25.99
C VAL A 579 -36.50 34.63 -25.04
N ALA A 580 -35.55 33.84 -24.53
CA ALA A 580 -35.79 32.63 -23.76
C ALA A 580 -34.84 32.55 -22.56
N ILE A 581 -34.99 33.48 -21.60
CA ILE A 581 -34.20 33.50 -20.36
C ILE A 581 -34.44 32.19 -19.58
N GLY A 582 -33.36 31.51 -19.19
CA GLY A 582 -33.40 30.24 -18.46
C GLY A 582 -33.56 28.98 -19.33
N LEU A 583 -33.49 29.10 -20.67
CA LEU A 583 -33.50 27.95 -21.57
C LEU A 583 -32.16 27.21 -21.54
N ASP A 584 -32.17 25.91 -21.22
CA ASP A 584 -30.98 25.07 -21.31
C ASP A 584 -30.61 24.81 -22.79
N CYS A 585 -29.63 25.54 -23.30
CA CYS A 585 -29.21 25.46 -24.69
C CYS A 585 -28.32 24.24 -24.97
N LYS A 586 -27.67 23.67 -23.95
CA LYS A 586 -26.85 22.47 -24.10
C LYS A 586 -27.73 21.25 -24.38
N GLN A 587 -28.81 21.10 -23.62
CA GLN A 587 -29.80 20.06 -23.85
C GLN A 587 -30.58 20.29 -25.15
N LEU A 588 -30.93 21.54 -25.46
CA LEU A 588 -31.62 21.91 -26.70
C LEU A 588 -30.86 21.48 -27.96
N MET A 589 -29.52 21.45 -27.89
CA MET A 589 -28.65 21.26 -29.05
C MET A 589 -27.93 19.89 -29.03
N ASN A 590 -28.21 19.01 -28.07
CA ASN A 590 -27.55 17.70 -27.94
C ASN A 590 -28.03 16.67 -28.97
N GLY A 591 -29.22 16.86 -29.55
CA GLY A 591 -29.84 15.94 -30.52
C GLY A 591 -30.26 14.57 -29.97
N LEU A 592 -30.16 14.33 -28.67
CA LEU A 592 -30.48 13.05 -28.03
C LEU A 592 -31.91 12.99 -27.48
N SER A 593 -32.53 14.14 -27.23
CA SER A 593 -33.84 14.25 -26.58
C SER A 593 -34.72 15.26 -27.29
N SER A 594 -36.05 15.11 -27.17
CA SER A 594 -36.99 16.03 -27.81
C SER A 594 -36.76 17.46 -27.28
N PRO A 595 -36.31 18.40 -28.13
CA PRO A 595 -36.00 19.79 -27.72
C PRO A 595 -37.23 20.53 -27.18
N VAL A 596 -38.43 20.05 -27.52
CA VAL A 596 -39.72 20.62 -27.09
C VAL A 596 -39.86 20.60 -25.57
N LYS A 597 -39.36 19.56 -24.90
CA LYS A 597 -39.42 19.42 -23.44
C LYS A 597 -38.76 20.59 -22.71
N TYR A 598 -37.65 21.09 -23.25
CA TYR A 598 -36.88 22.20 -22.67
C TYR A 598 -37.43 23.57 -23.07
N ILE A 599 -38.13 23.65 -24.21
CA ILE A 599 -38.78 24.87 -24.69
C ILE A 599 -40.03 25.18 -23.85
N ILE A 600 -40.86 24.18 -23.52
CA ILE A 600 -42.17 24.35 -22.84
C ILE A 600 -42.10 25.26 -21.59
N PRO A 601 -41.18 25.06 -20.62
CA PRO A 601 -41.14 25.86 -19.40
C PRO A 601 -40.94 27.36 -19.68
N VAL A 602 -40.17 27.69 -20.70
CA VAL A 602 -39.76 29.07 -21.03
C VAL A 602 -40.75 29.77 -21.98
N LEU A 603 -41.68 29.03 -22.60
CA LEU A 603 -42.70 29.63 -23.47
C LEU A 603 -43.64 30.58 -22.70
N THR A 604 -43.82 31.79 -23.24
CA THR A 604 -44.73 32.83 -22.77
C THR A 604 -45.54 33.36 -23.95
N PRO A 605 -46.65 34.10 -23.70
CA PRO A 605 -47.45 34.69 -24.77
C PRO A 605 -46.63 35.65 -25.66
N THR A 606 -45.58 36.26 -25.10
CA THR A 606 -44.74 37.26 -25.78
C THR A 606 -43.58 36.65 -26.58
N ASN A 607 -43.05 35.47 -26.19
CA ASN A 607 -41.89 34.87 -26.86
C ASN A 607 -42.22 33.70 -27.81
N VAL A 608 -43.41 33.09 -27.73
CA VAL A 608 -43.76 31.88 -28.51
C VAL A 608 -43.57 32.06 -30.02
N THR A 609 -43.95 33.22 -30.56
CA THR A 609 -43.79 33.51 -31.99
C THR A 609 -42.34 33.74 -32.40
N ALA A 610 -41.51 34.27 -31.49
CA ALA A 610 -40.09 34.47 -31.74
C ALA A 610 -39.33 33.14 -31.70
N ILE A 611 -39.64 32.26 -30.74
CA ILE A 611 -39.07 30.91 -30.65
C ILE A 611 -39.52 30.04 -31.84
N ALA A 612 -40.80 30.12 -32.23
CA ALA A 612 -41.30 29.41 -33.42
C ALA A 612 -40.57 29.81 -34.72
N LYS A 613 -40.17 31.08 -34.87
CA LYS A 613 -39.34 31.53 -36.01
C LYS A 613 -37.91 30.99 -35.97
N LEU A 614 -37.40 30.62 -34.80
CA LEU A 614 -36.08 30.04 -34.60
C LEU A 614 -36.10 28.50 -34.66
N ALA A 615 -37.28 27.87 -34.67
CA ALA A 615 -37.46 26.42 -34.68
C ALA A 615 -36.63 25.74 -35.79
N ASN A 616 -36.63 26.28 -37.01
CA ASN A 616 -35.89 25.72 -38.16
C ASN A 616 -34.35 25.78 -38.01
N LYS A 617 -33.84 26.24 -36.86
CA LYS A 617 -32.41 26.27 -36.51
C LYS A 617 -32.08 25.43 -35.27
N ILE A 618 -33.09 24.84 -34.65
CA ILE A 618 -32.96 23.97 -33.49
C ILE A 618 -33.05 22.52 -33.98
N PRO A 619 -32.05 21.66 -33.70
CA PRO A 619 -32.09 20.25 -34.11
C PRO A 619 -33.31 19.53 -33.53
N ASP A 620 -33.98 18.70 -34.32
CA ASP A 620 -35.16 17.93 -33.88
C ASP A 620 -34.81 16.58 -33.21
N GLY A 621 -33.53 16.20 -33.19
CA GLY A 621 -33.04 14.92 -32.65
C GLY A 621 -33.08 13.75 -33.64
N THR A 622 -33.58 13.96 -34.87
CA THR A 622 -33.66 12.94 -35.94
C THR A 622 -32.81 13.27 -37.16
N GLY A 623 -31.89 14.22 -37.02
CA GLY A 623 -31.03 14.72 -38.11
C GLY A 623 -31.64 15.88 -38.90
N GLY A 624 -32.80 16.42 -38.48
CA GLY A 624 -33.46 17.58 -39.04
C GLY A 624 -33.55 18.76 -38.06
N PHE A 625 -34.44 19.71 -38.34
CA PHE A 625 -34.71 20.88 -37.51
C PHE A 625 -36.18 20.96 -37.12
N LEU A 626 -36.47 21.54 -35.95
CA LEU A 626 -37.84 21.70 -35.48
C LEU A 626 -38.70 22.53 -36.44
N HIS A 627 -39.94 22.10 -36.64
CA HIS A 627 -40.93 22.89 -37.38
C HIS A 627 -41.67 23.88 -36.43
N PRO A 628 -42.05 25.10 -36.88
CA PRO A 628 -42.71 26.09 -36.03
C PRO A 628 -44.04 25.62 -35.43
N SER A 629 -44.74 24.70 -36.12
CA SER A 629 -45.99 24.07 -35.66
C SER A 629 -45.81 23.33 -34.32
N VAL A 630 -44.66 22.68 -34.10
CA VAL A 630 -44.36 21.95 -32.86
C VAL A 630 -44.27 22.89 -31.66
N VAL A 631 -43.68 24.08 -31.84
CA VAL A 631 -43.60 25.12 -30.79
C VAL A 631 -44.99 25.68 -30.48
N HIS A 632 -45.83 25.87 -31.49
CA HIS A 632 -47.22 26.29 -31.29
C HIS A 632 -48.08 25.22 -30.62
N CYS A 633 -47.85 23.93 -30.91
CA CYS A 633 -48.51 22.81 -30.25
C CYS A 633 -48.15 22.78 -28.77
N ALA A 634 -46.86 22.85 -28.45
CA ALA A 634 -46.36 22.92 -27.08
C ALA A 634 -46.97 24.10 -26.29
N TRP A 635 -47.10 25.27 -26.93
CA TRP A 635 -47.78 26.42 -26.33
C TRP A 635 -49.28 26.16 -26.11
N ALA A 636 -49.98 25.57 -27.08
CA ALA A 636 -51.40 25.25 -26.94
C ALA A 636 -51.67 24.29 -25.77
N VAL A 637 -50.84 23.23 -25.64
CA VAL A 637 -50.89 22.31 -24.50
C VAL A 637 -50.65 23.04 -23.17
N LYS A 638 -49.60 23.89 -23.11
CA LYS A 638 -49.31 24.71 -21.92
C LYS A 638 -50.45 25.66 -21.58
N GLN A 639 -51.07 26.29 -22.57
CA GLN A 639 -52.18 27.23 -22.38
C GLN A 639 -53.44 26.52 -21.86
N PHE A 640 -53.70 25.30 -22.33
CA PHE A 640 -54.80 24.47 -21.84
C PHE A 640 -54.58 24.04 -20.38
N TRP A 641 -53.35 23.67 -20.01
CA TRP A 641 -53.05 23.17 -18.65
C TRP A 641 -52.62 24.22 -17.63
N SER A 642 -52.15 25.40 -18.05
CA SER A 642 -51.62 26.45 -17.16
C SER A 642 -52.60 26.84 -16.04
N THR A 643 -52.11 27.20 -14.87
CA THR A 643 -52.94 27.72 -13.78
C THR A 643 -52.87 29.24 -13.65
N ASP A 644 -52.18 29.94 -14.57
CA ASP A 644 -51.98 31.41 -14.53
C ASP A 644 -53.29 32.20 -14.71
N THR A 645 -54.35 31.55 -15.20
CA THR A 645 -55.71 32.06 -15.16
C THR A 645 -56.33 31.83 -13.79
N LYS A 646 -56.85 32.89 -13.15
CA LYS A 646 -57.29 32.98 -11.73
C LYS A 646 -58.29 31.93 -11.20
N LYS A 647 -58.76 30.96 -12.00
CA LYS A 647 -59.59 29.83 -11.57
C LYS A 647 -59.27 28.56 -12.38
N VAL A 648 -59.12 27.43 -11.69
CA VAL A 648 -59.16 26.10 -12.31
C VAL A 648 -60.60 25.85 -12.77
N PRO A 649 -60.85 25.36 -13.99
CA PRO A 649 -62.19 25.03 -14.44
C PRO A 649 -62.84 23.96 -13.53
N ASP A 650 -64.08 24.20 -13.12
CA ASP A 650 -64.84 23.38 -12.17
C ASP A 650 -66.00 22.60 -12.83
N SER A 651 -66.18 22.76 -14.14
CA SER A 651 -67.24 22.12 -14.91
C SER A 651 -66.79 21.75 -16.32
N THR A 652 -67.45 20.76 -16.89
CA THR A 652 -67.25 20.32 -18.28
C THR A 652 -67.35 21.48 -19.28
N ALA A 653 -68.28 22.42 -19.09
CA ALA A 653 -68.41 23.60 -19.94
C ALA A 653 -67.20 24.57 -19.83
N ALA A 654 -66.64 24.73 -18.62
CA ALA A 654 -65.48 25.60 -18.40
C ALA A 654 -64.19 25.03 -19.03
N TRP A 655 -64.01 23.70 -18.98
CA TRP A 655 -62.91 23.02 -19.67
C TRP A 655 -63.02 23.09 -21.20
N VAL A 656 -64.23 22.94 -21.73
CA VAL A 656 -64.49 23.11 -23.17
C VAL A 656 -64.21 24.56 -23.62
N HIS A 657 -64.64 25.56 -22.85
CA HIS A 657 -64.31 26.97 -23.13
C HIS A 657 -62.79 27.20 -23.12
N ARG A 658 -62.07 26.49 -22.26
CA ARG A 658 -60.61 26.55 -22.20
C ARG A 658 -59.94 25.97 -23.45
N TYR A 659 -60.47 24.86 -23.98
CA TYR A 659 -60.07 24.34 -25.28
C TYR A 659 -60.33 25.37 -26.40
N GLU A 660 -61.49 26.04 -26.41
CA GLU A 660 -61.82 27.07 -27.40
C GLU A 660 -60.83 28.26 -27.37
N GLY A 661 -60.30 28.60 -26.19
CA GLY A 661 -59.22 29.57 -26.02
C GLY A 661 -57.90 29.22 -26.71
N SER A 662 -57.71 27.95 -27.14
CA SER A 662 -56.55 27.49 -27.92
C SER A 662 -56.74 27.63 -29.44
N GLY A 663 -57.88 28.17 -29.90
CA GLY A 663 -58.25 28.27 -31.31
C GLY A 663 -57.25 29.01 -32.20
N GLU A 664 -56.61 30.08 -31.69
CA GLU A 664 -55.58 30.81 -32.45
C GLU A 664 -54.29 30.00 -32.67
N SER A 665 -53.93 29.16 -31.70
CA SER A 665 -52.77 28.26 -31.79
C SER A 665 -53.08 27.09 -32.72
N LEU A 666 -54.29 26.52 -32.62
CA LEU A 666 -54.80 25.44 -33.50
C LEU A 666 -54.74 25.80 -34.99
N GLN A 667 -54.99 27.06 -35.36
CA GLN A 667 -54.89 27.52 -36.76
C GLN A 667 -53.46 27.49 -37.33
N LYS A 668 -52.44 27.44 -36.46
CA LYS A 668 -51.01 27.42 -36.83
C LYS A 668 -50.42 26.01 -36.83
N LEU A 669 -51.23 24.99 -36.51
CA LEU A 669 -50.79 23.60 -36.42
C LEU A 669 -50.92 22.85 -37.75
N LEU A 670 -49.98 21.94 -37.99
CA LEU A 670 -50.07 20.90 -39.00
C LEU A 670 -50.99 19.76 -38.51
N PRO A 671 -51.52 18.92 -39.43
CA PRO A 671 -52.41 17.81 -39.07
C PRO A 671 -51.87 16.91 -37.95
N VAL A 672 -50.59 16.53 -38.03
CA VAL A 672 -49.92 15.69 -37.02
C VAL A 672 -49.86 16.37 -35.65
N ASP A 673 -49.62 17.68 -35.61
CA ASP A 673 -49.52 18.43 -34.36
C ASP A 673 -50.89 18.70 -33.73
N VAL A 674 -51.97 18.72 -34.53
CA VAL A 674 -53.35 18.73 -34.00
C VAL A 674 -53.67 17.41 -33.29
N ILE A 675 -53.23 16.27 -33.84
CA ILE A 675 -53.38 14.97 -33.16
C ILE A 675 -52.58 14.98 -31.85
N ASN A 676 -51.31 15.42 -31.89
CA ASN A 676 -50.46 15.52 -30.70
C ASN A 676 -51.06 16.44 -29.62
N PHE A 677 -51.65 17.56 -30.01
CA PHE A 677 -52.36 18.44 -29.08
C PHE A 677 -53.51 17.72 -28.38
N ILE A 678 -54.28 16.91 -29.11
CA ILE A 678 -55.37 16.12 -28.53
C ILE A 678 -54.86 14.99 -27.65
N ASP A 679 -53.80 14.29 -28.05
CA ASP A 679 -53.15 13.28 -27.22
C ASP A 679 -52.79 13.84 -25.84
N GLU A 680 -52.15 15.00 -25.80
CA GLU A 680 -51.67 15.63 -24.56
C GLU A 680 -52.80 16.14 -23.64
N ILE A 681 -53.93 16.58 -24.20
CA ILE A 681 -55.03 17.15 -23.41
C ILE A 681 -56.16 16.15 -23.11
N VAL A 682 -56.27 15.06 -23.87
CA VAL A 682 -57.37 14.06 -23.74
C VAL A 682 -56.88 12.72 -23.22
N PHE A 683 -55.69 12.27 -23.65
CA PHE A 683 -55.15 10.94 -23.35
C PHE A 683 -53.88 11.02 -22.48
N SER A 684 -53.88 11.95 -21.52
CA SER A 684 -52.85 12.06 -20.48
C SER A 684 -53.43 11.72 -19.11
N GLU A 685 -52.59 11.27 -18.17
CA GLU A 685 -53.02 10.97 -16.79
C GLU A 685 -53.68 12.19 -16.12
N GLN A 686 -53.10 13.37 -16.35
CA GLN A 686 -53.66 14.64 -15.87
C GLN A 686 -55.08 14.87 -16.42
N SER A 687 -55.36 14.42 -17.65
CA SER A 687 -56.68 14.50 -18.24
C SER A 687 -57.68 13.58 -17.58
N ARG A 688 -57.32 12.30 -17.39
CA ARG A 688 -58.17 11.32 -16.69
C ARG A 688 -58.56 11.76 -15.28
N LEU A 689 -57.67 12.46 -14.57
CA LEU A 689 -57.92 12.93 -13.20
C LEU A 689 -58.76 14.22 -13.13
N LYS A 690 -58.67 15.10 -14.14
CA LYS A 690 -59.28 16.46 -14.08
C LYS A 690 -60.50 16.63 -14.99
N LEU A 691 -60.67 15.78 -16.00
CA LEU A 691 -61.72 15.89 -17.01
C LEU A 691 -62.60 14.64 -17.01
N GLU A 692 -63.91 14.87 -16.91
CA GLU A 692 -64.91 13.83 -17.11
C GLU A 692 -64.86 13.26 -18.53
N VAL A 693 -65.32 12.02 -18.71
CA VAL A 693 -65.35 11.32 -20.01
C VAL A 693 -66.15 12.15 -21.04
N GLU A 694 -67.27 12.72 -20.63
CA GLU A 694 -68.14 13.57 -21.45
C GLU A 694 -67.43 14.82 -21.94
N CYS A 695 -66.60 15.45 -21.09
CA CYS A 695 -65.81 16.61 -21.47
C CYS A 695 -64.78 16.27 -22.55
N ARG A 696 -64.08 15.14 -22.35
CA ARG A 696 -63.07 14.62 -23.28
C ARG A 696 -63.69 14.29 -24.65
N GLN A 697 -64.84 13.64 -24.68
CA GLN A 697 -65.60 13.40 -25.91
C GLN A 697 -65.94 14.69 -26.65
N GLU A 698 -66.37 15.71 -25.91
CA GLU A 698 -66.85 16.97 -26.47
C GLU A 698 -65.70 17.85 -27.02
N ILE A 699 -64.49 17.74 -26.44
CA ILE A 699 -63.25 18.29 -26.99
C ILE A 699 -62.86 17.59 -28.30
N VAL A 700 -62.86 16.24 -28.32
CA VAL A 700 -62.54 15.48 -29.53
C VAL A 700 -63.56 15.75 -30.65
N LYS A 701 -64.86 15.81 -30.35
CA LYS A 701 -65.93 16.16 -31.30
C LYS A 701 -65.72 17.54 -31.95
N ARG A 702 -65.39 18.57 -31.15
CA ARG A 702 -65.07 19.91 -31.68
C ARG A 702 -63.82 19.90 -32.56
N THR A 703 -62.79 19.17 -32.16
CA THR A 703 -61.54 19.08 -32.93
C THR A 703 -61.73 18.33 -34.24
N LEU A 704 -62.50 17.24 -34.22
CA LEU A 704 -62.90 16.48 -35.41
C LEU A 704 -63.69 17.35 -36.40
N LYS A 705 -64.56 18.24 -35.91
CA LYS A 705 -65.27 19.22 -36.75
C LYS A 705 -64.29 20.22 -37.36
N PHE A 706 -63.29 20.69 -36.60
CA PHE A 706 -62.23 21.57 -37.09
C PHE A 706 -61.39 20.91 -38.19
N THR A 707 -60.92 19.68 -38.01
CA THR A 707 -60.12 18.95 -39.01
C THR A 707 -60.91 18.68 -40.29
N LYS A 708 -62.20 18.27 -40.19
CA LYS A 708 -63.09 18.08 -41.34
C LYS A 708 -63.32 19.38 -42.13
N GLN A 709 -63.45 20.52 -41.46
CA GLN A 709 -63.60 21.83 -42.13
C GLN A 709 -62.32 22.27 -42.87
N HIS A 710 -61.15 21.89 -42.38
CA HIS A 710 -59.86 22.19 -42.99
C HIS A 710 -59.50 21.25 -44.14
N GLY A 711 -59.94 19.98 -44.12
CA GLY A 711 -59.77 19.03 -45.22
C GLY A 711 -60.44 19.45 -46.54
N GLY A 712 -61.49 20.27 -46.48
CA GLY A 712 -62.18 20.79 -47.67
C GLY A 712 -61.41 21.85 -48.47
N LYS A 713 -60.32 22.43 -47.93
CA LYS A 713 -59.54 23.51 -48.58
C LYS A 713 -58.31 22.96 -49.31
N LYS A 714 -58.52 22.28 -50.44
CA LYS A 714 -57.51 21.57 -51.27
C LYS A 714 -56.32 22.38 -51.86
N LYS A 715 -56.01 23.62 -51.44
CA LYS A 715 -55.08 24.51 -52.18
C LYS A 715 -53.72 24.82 -51.53
N LYS A 716 -53.33 24.21 -50.40
CA LYS A 716 -52.08 24.57 -49.68
C LYS A 716 -51.33 23.37 -49.04
N GLN A 717 -51.47 22.16 -49.58
CA GLN A 717 -50.96 20.96 -48.90
C GLN A 717 -49.53 20.56 -49.33
N ASP A 718 -49.15 20.81 -50.58
CA ASP A 718 -47.91 20.27 -51.19
C ASP A 718 -46.59 20.91 -50.73
N ASP A 719 -46.62 22.00 -49.95
CA ASP A 719 -45.41 22.77 -49.59
C ASP A 719 -44.99 22.61 -48.11
N SER A 720 -45.64 21.72 -47.35
CA SER A 720 -45.49 21.64 -45.87
C SER A 720 -44.69 20.44 -45.35
N GLY A 721 -44.34 19.46 -46.20
CA GLY A 721 -43.56 18.27 -45.78
C GLY A 721 -44.25 17.36 -44.75
N CYS A 722 -45.51 17.59 -44.41
CA CYS A 722 -46.25 16.80 -43.42
C CYS A 722 -46.71 15.47 -44.01
N ARG A 723 -46.38 14.35 -43.36
CA ARG A 723 -46.73 12.99 -43.81
C ARG A 723 -48.21 12.63 -43.64
N ILE A 724 -48.93 13.35 -42.78
CA ILE A 724 -50.33 13.05 -42.39
C ILE A 724 -51.24 14.11 -43.03
N SER A 725 -52.29 13.67 -43.73
CA SER A 725 -53.28 14.59 -44.30
C SER A 725 -54.33 15.03 -43.26
N TRP A 726 -55.09 16.07 -43.55
CA TRP A 726 -56.23 16.46 -42.70
C TRP A 726 -57.35 15.41 -42.67
N GLU A 727 -57.46 14.57 -43.70
CA GLU A 727 -58.40 13.44 -43.75
C GLU A 727 -57.93 12.32 -42.81
N ASP A 728 -56.63 12.00 -42.81
CA ASP A 728 -56.03 11.03 -41.89
C ASP A 728 -56.19 11.48 -40.43
N ALA A 729 -55.92 12.76 -40.15
CA ALA A 729 -56.13 13.31 -38.81
C ALA A 729 -57.60 13.27 -38.37
N ALA A 730 -58.55 13.48 -39.28
CA ALA A 730 -59.97 13.33 -38.98
C ALA A 730 -60.33 11.85 -38.70
N ASN A 731 -59.74 10.89 -39.41
CA ASN A 731 -59.94 9.46 -39.15
C ASN A 731 -59.37 9.04 -37.78
N THR A 732 -58.17 9.51 -37.43
CA THR A 732 -57.58 9.25 -36.10
C THR A 732 -58.45 9.84 -34.98
N LEU A 733 -58.91 11.09 -35.12
CA LEU A 733 -59.80 11.70 -34.12
C LEU A 733 -61.17 11.00 -34.01
N GLN A 734 -61.65 10.41 -35.11
CA GLN A 734 -62.86 9.59 -35.09
C GLN A 734 -62.63 8.28 -34.32
N GLN A 735 -61.47 7.63 -34.48
CA GLN A 735 -61.07 6.47 -33.69
C GLN A 735 -60.95 6.81 -32.21
N TYR A 736 -60.34 7.94 -31.87
CA TYR A 736 -60.24 8.45 -30.49
C TYR A 736 -61.62 8.67 -29.87
N LEU A 737 -62.55 9.22 -30.64
CA LEU A 737 -63.91 9.43 -30.15
C LEU A 737 -64.61 8.10 -29.83
N ASN A 738 -64.52 7.12 -30.73
CA ASN A 738 -65.09 5.79 -30.52
C ASN A 738 -64.46 5.09 -29.30
N HIS A 739 -63.15 5.26 -29.09
CA HIS A 739 -62.44 4.71 -27.93
C HIS A 739 -62.92 5.29 -26.60
N ILE A 740 -63.07 6.62 -26.53
CA ILE A 740 -63.59 7.28 -25.32
C ILE A 740 -65.06 6.90 -25.07
N GLU A 741 -65.84 6.62 -26.12
CA GLU A 741 -67.21 6.08 -25.98
C GLU A 741 -67.23 4.70 -25.30
N ASN A 742 -66.24 3.84 -25.57
CA ASN A 742 -66.11 2.53 -24.90
C ASN A 742 -65.83 2.63 -23.40
N LEU A 743 -65.22 3.72 -22.92
CA LEU A 743 -65.02 3.96 -21.48
C LEU A 743 -66.34 4.08 -20.69
N ASN A 744 -67.45 4.35 -21.36
CA ASN A 744 -68.76 4.40 -20.72
C ASN A 744 -69.38 3.02 -20.48
N HIS A 745 -68.80 1.95 -21.04
CA HIS A 745 -69.26 0.57 -20.88
C HIS A 745 -69.15 0.10 -19.41
N GLU A 746 -70.09 -0.74 -18.97
CA GLU A 746 -70.16 -1.19 -17.57
C GLU A 746 -68.89 -1.95 -17.14
N SER A 747 -68.30 -2.76 -18.01
CA SER A 747 -67.04 -3.47 -17.76
C SER A 747 -65.91 -2.54 -17.33
N PHE A 748 -65.70 -1.41 -18.02
CA PHE A 748 -64.62 -0.46 -17.66
C PHE A 748 -64.95 0.41 -16.45
N LYS A 749 -66.24 0.74 -16.25
CA LYS A 749 -66.68 1.39 -15.01
C LYS A 749 -66.42 0.49 -13.80
N SER A 750 -66.73 -0.81 -13.91
CA SER A 750 -66.49 -1.78 -12.83
C SER A 750 -65.00 -1.96 -12.52
N LEU A 751 -64.14 -2.03 -13.54
CA LEU A 751 -62.67 -2.08 -13.37
C LEU A 751 -62.14 -0.83 -12.66
N SER A 752 -62.60 0.36 -13.07
CA SER A 752 -62.18 1.64 -12.48
C SER A 752 -62.63 1.87 -11.03
N MET A 753 -63.67 1.15 -10.57
CA MET A 753 -64.24 1.22 -9.22
C MET A 753 -63.89 -0.01 -8.37
N SER A 754 -63.05 -0.90 -8.88
CA SER A 754 -62.62 -2.10 -8.16
C SER A 754 -61.72 -1.73 -6.97
N GLY A 755 -61.69 -2.59 -5.95
CA GLY A 755 -60.80 -2.44 -4.80
C GLY A 755 -59.37 -2.96 -5.04
N ASP A 756 -59.08 -3.42 -6.26
CA ASP A 756 -57.77 -3.91 -6.68
C ASP A 756 -57.05 -2.82 -7.49
N ASP A 757 -55.95 -2.30 -6.93
CA ASP A 757 -55.17 -1.22 -7.53
C ASP A 757 -54.71 -1.54 -8.96
N MET A 758 -54.41 -2.81 -9.25
CA MET A 758 -53.95 -3.25 -10.58
C MET A 758 -55.09 -3.21 -11.62
N LEU A 759 -56.33 -3.54 -11.24
CA LEU A 759 -57.49 -3.42 -12.13
C LEU A 759 -57.83 -1.96 -12.43
N VAL A 760 -57.67 -1.06 -11.46
CA VAL A 760 -57.80 0.39 -11.65
C VAL A 760 -56.70 0.93 -12.57
N GLU A 761 -55.49 0.36 -12.49
CA GLU A 761 -54.36 0.65 -13.39
C GLU A 761 -54.63 0.15 -14.81
N TYR A 762 -55.19 -1.06 -15.00
CA TYR A 762 -55.57 -1.54 -16.33
C TYR A 762 -56.67 -0.70 -16.97
N ALA A 763 -57.65 -0.25 -16.20
CA ALA A 763 -58.63 0.74 -16.68
C ALA A 763 -57.94 2.05 -17.11
N ALA A 764 -56.84 2.44 -16.46
CA ALA A 764 -56.02 3.59 -16.87
C ALA A 764 -55.29 3.32 -18.20
N LYS A 765 -54.61 2.17 -18.30
CA LYS A 765 -53.89 1.75 -19.51
C LYS A 765 -54.84 1.64 -20.70
N PHE A 766 -56.05 1.12 -20.50
CA PHE A 766 -57.10 1.10 -21.52
C PHE A 766 -57.46 2.52 -21.98
N ASP A 767 -57.77 3.44 -21.04
CA ASP A 767 -58.10 4.83 -21.35
C ASP A 767 -56.99 5.50 -22.18
N LEU A 768 -55.74 5.39 -21.73
CA LEU A 768 -54.56 5.99 -22.36
C LEU A 768 -54.14 5.30 -23.68
N SER A 769 -54.70 4.13 -24.01
CA SER A 769 -54.37 3.40 -25.24
C SER A 769 -54.82 4.10 -26.52
N LYS A 770 -55.76 5.04 -26.40
CA LYS A 770 -56.36 5.77 -27.54
C LYS A 770 -57.01 4.84 -28.59
N GLY A 771 -57.31 3.60 -28.22
CA GLY A 771 -57.82 2.57 -29.12
C GLY A 771 -56.75 2.00 -30.05
N ASP A 772 -55.47 2.04 -29.66
CA ASP A 772 -54.37 1.39 -30.38
C ASP A 772 -54.37 -0.12 -30.15
N ASN A 773 -54.47 -0.89 -31.24
CA ASN A 773 -54.55 -2.34 -31.18
C ASN A 773 -53.32 -2.98 -30.52
N LEU A 774 -52.10 -2.45 -30.72
CA LEU A 774 -50.89 -3.05 -30.14
C LEU A 774 -50.82 -2.82 -28.62
N GLN A 775 -51.23 -1.64 -28.16
CA GLN A 775 -51.32 -1.35 -26.72
C GLN A 775 -52.38 -2.20 -26.05
N MET A 776 -53.50 -2.45 -26.73
CA MET A 776 -54.54 -3.35 -26.26
C MET A 776 -54.09 -4.81 -26.18
N GLN A 777 -53.37 -5.29 -27.19
CA GLN A 777 -52.74 -6.63 -27.16
C GLN A 777 -51.80 -6.79 -25.97
N LYS A 778 -50.95 -5.79 -25.72
CA LYS A 778 -50.07 -5.78 -24.54
C LYS A 778 -50.85 -5.78 -23.23
N LEU A 779 -51.93 -5.00 -23.16
CA LEU A 779 -52.79 -4.96 -21.98
C LEU A 779 -53.39 -6.35 -21.67
N TYR A 780 -53.87 -7.07 -22.68
CA TYR A 780 -54.39 -8.43 -22.50
C TYR A 780 -53.32 -9.40 -22.01
N CYS A 781 -52.10 -9.33 -22.55
CA CYS A 781 -50.98 -10.14 -22.06
C CYS A 781 -50.60 -9.78 -20.62
N ASP A 782 -50.46 -8.50 -20.29
CA ASP A 782 -50.13 -8.02 -18.95
C ASP A 782 -51.14 -8.54 -17.90
N MET A 783 -52.42 -8.55 -18.24
CA MET A 783 -53.48 -9.09 -17.36
C MET A 783 -53.30 -10.59 -17.11
N ILE A 784 -52.98 -11.38 -18.14
CA ILE A 784 -52.70 -12.81 -17.98
C ILE A 784 -51.45 -13.02 -17.14
N GLU A 785 -50.35 -12.35 -17.45
CA GLU A 785 -49.08 -12.49 -16.74
C GLU A 785 -49.18 -12.15 -15.24
N ASN A 786 -50.08 -11.24 -14.87
CA ASN A 786 -50.32 -10.89 -13.47
C ASN A 786 -51.32 -11.82 -12.77
N GLY A 787 -51.84 -12.84 -13.46
CA GLY A 787 -52.68 -13.88 -12.90
C GLY A 787 -54.16 -13.51 -12.81
N TYR A 788 -54.67 -12.71 -13.75
CA TYR A 788 -56.12 -12.49 -13.87
C TYR A 788 -56.80 -13.63 -14.66
N THR A 789 -58.10 -13.79 -14.45
CA THR A 789 -58.88 -14.89 -15.04
C THR A 789 -59.14 -14.65 -16.52
N VAL A 790 -59.27 -15.74 -17.27
CA VAL A 790 -59.41 -15.71 -18.74
C VAL A 790 -60.78 -15.16 -19.15
N GLU A 791 -61.79 -15.34 -18.30
CA GLU A 791 -63.14 -14.79 -18.44
C GLU A 791 -63.16 -13.27 -18.31
N LEU A 792 -62.40 -12.71 -17.36
CA LEU A 792 -62.30 -11.25 -17.22
C LEU A 792 -61.69 -10.61 -18.47
N ILE A 793 -60.74 -11.31 -19.11
CA ILE A 793 -60.11 -10.85 -20.34
C ILE A 793 -61.08 -10.98 -21.52
N GLU A 794 -61.87 -12.04 -21.58
CA GLU A 794 -62.95 -12.20 -22.56
C GLU A 794 -63.96 -11.05 -22.45
N ASP A 795 -64.43 -10.72 -21.25
CA ASP A 795 -65.36 -9.60 -20.99
C ASP A 795 -64.82 -8.25 -21.49
N ILE A 796 -63.51 -8.03 -21.42
CA ILE A 796 -62.85 -6.80 -21.92
C ILE A 796 -62.68 -6.85 -23.44
N MET A 797 -62.36 -8.02 -24.00
CA MET A 797 -62.25 -8.23 -25.45
C MET A 797 -63.59 -8.09 -26.16
N GLU A 798 -64.72 -8.40 -25.52
CA GLU A 798 -66.06 -8.15 -26.07
C GLU A 798 -66.32 -6.65 -26.30
N VAL A 799 -65.82 -5.78 -25.42
CA VAL A 799 -65.97 -4.32 -25.54
C VAL A 799 -65.00 -3.74 -26.58
N PHE A 800 -63.79 -4.30 -26.69
CA PHE A 800 -62.80 -3.87 -27.67
C PHE A 800 -62.17 -5.07 -28.40
N PRO A 801 -62.79 -5.57 -29.48
CA PRO A 801 -62.29 -6.74 -30.19
C PRO A 801 -61.09 -6.39 -31.08
N VAL A 802 -59.94 -7.03 -30.84
CA VAL A 802 -58.74 -6.90 -31.67
C VAL A 802 -58.58 -8.14 -32.56
N SER A 803 -59.26 -8.22 -33.70
CA SER A 803 -59.16 -9.40 -34.59
C SER A 803 -57.71 -9.63 -35.07
N PRO A 804 -57.14 -10.86 -35.00
CA PRO A 804 -57.77 -12.16 -34.68
C PRO A 804 -57.57 -12.65 -33.23
N TRP A 805 -57.37 -11.75 -32.26
CA TRP A 805 -57.10 -12.11 -30.86
C TRP A 805 -58.32 -12.72 -30.17
N THR A 806 -58.04 -13.74 -29.37
CA THR A 806 -58.94 -14.47 -28.48
C THR A 806 -58.24 -14.63 -27.12
N PRO A 807 -58.96 -15.03 -26.05
CA PRO A 807 -58.32 -15.31 -24.76
C PRO A 807 -57.22 -16.38 -24.88
N HIS A 808 -57.41 -17.38 -25.75
CA HIS A 808 -56.39 -18.39 -26.06
C HIS A 808 -55.13 -17.80 -26.71
N THR A 809 -55.25 -16.88 -27.67
CA THR A 809 -54.05 -16.25 -28.28
C THR A 809 -53.34 -15.35 -27.28
N ALA A 810 -54.06 -14.62 -26.43
CA ALA A 810 -53.45 -13.81 -25.38
C ALA A 810 -52.69 -14.69 -24.38
N LEU A 811 -53.25 -15.82 -23.96
CA LEU A 811 -52.57 -16.79 -23.10
C LEU A 811 -51.29 -17.30 -23.75
N LYS A 812 -51.36 -17.64 -25.04
CA LYS A 812 -50.23 -18.14 -25.80
C LYS A 812 -49.08 -17.13 -25.88
N GLU A 813 -49.38 -15.86 -26.17
CA GLU A 813 -48.36 -14.80 -26.24
C GLU A 813 -47.79 -14.48 -24.85
N ALA A 814 -48.62 -14.42 -23.81
CA ALA A 814 -48.17 -14.19 -22.42
C ALA A 814 -47.23 -15.31 -21.92
N VAL A 815 -47.62 -16.58 -22.11
CA VAL A 815 -46.77 -17.73 -21.73
C VAL A 815 -45.50 -17.77 -22.58
N GLY A 816 -45.60 -17.48 -23.88
CA GLY A 816 -44.44 -17.37 -24.77
C GLY A 816 -43.44 -16.30 -24.32
N HIS A 817 -43.93 -15.12 -23.94
CA HIS A 817 -43.12 -14.01 -23.42
C HIS A 817 -42.44 -14.39 -22.10
N MET A 818 -43.17 -14.96 -21.13
CA MET A 818 -42.59 -15.44 -19.87
C MET A 818 -41.52 -16.52 -20.08
N VAL A 819 -41.75 -17.46 -21.01
CA VAL A 819 -40.78 -18.50 -21.39
C VAL A 819 -39.53 -17.89 -22.02
N GLN A 820 -39.66 -16.86 -22.86
CA GLN A 820 -38.53 -16.18 -23.45
C GLN A 820 -37.70 -15.45 -22.38
N LEU A 821 -38.34 -14.79 -21.42
CA LEU A 821 -37.65 -14.15 -20.29
C LEU A 821 -36.91 -15.18 -19.42
N LEU A 822 -37.48 -16.36 -19.19
CA LEU A 822 -36.83 -17.44 -18.43
C LEU A 822 -35.57 -18.02 -19.10
N ARG A 823 -35.32 -17.74 -20.39
CA ARG A 823 -34.10 -18.18 -21.10
C ARG A 823 -32.88 -17.31 -20.82
N ASP A 824 -33.07 -16.02 -20.54
CA ASP A 824 -32.00 -15.08 -20.22
C ASP A 824 -32.41 -14.04 -19.13
N PRO A 825 -32.79 -14.48 -17.91
CA PRO A 825 -33.19 -13.56 -16.84
C PRO A 825 -32.05 -13.24 -15.86
N ASP A 826 -32.07 -12.05 -15.27
CA ASP A 826 -31.39 -11.77 -14.01
C ASP A 826 -31.94 -12.67 -12.89
N GLU A 827 -31.11 -13.07 -11.91
CA GLU A 827 -31.50 -14.04 -10.85
C GLU A 827 -32.74 -13.62 -10.04
N LEU A 828 -32.90 -12.32 -9.78
CA LEU A 828 -34.01 -11.77 -9.01
C LEU A 828 -35.31 -11.81 -9.83
N ASP A 829 -35.22 -11.57 -11.13
CA ASP A 829 -36.36 -11.57 -12.06
C ASP A 829 -36.84 -12.99 -12.33
N LYS A 830 -35.94 -13.98 -12.37
CA LYS A 830 -36.29 -15.39 -12.54
C LYS A 830 -37.32 -15.86 -11.51
N LYS A 831 -37.15 -15.50 -10.22
CA LYS A 831 -38.10 -15.89 -9.17
C LYS A 831 -39.47 -15.23 -9.37
N GLN A 832 -39.50 -13.97 -9.77
CA GLN A 832 -40.76 -13.25 -9.99
C GLN A 832 -41.52 -13.81 -11.21
N ILE A 833 -40.81 -14.12 -12.29
CA ILE A 833 -41.40 -14.71 -13.50
C ILE A 833 -41.97 -16.10 -13.20
N LEU A 834 -41.26 -16.94 -12.42
CA LEU A 834 -41.76 -18.25 -12.01
C LEU A 834 -43.05 -18.14 -11.16
N VAL A 835 -43.13 -17.17 -10.24
CA VAL A 835 -44.36 -16.94 -9.44
C VAL A 835 -45.52 -16.49 -10.33
N ARG A 836 -45.26 -15.64 -11.33
CA ARG A 836 -46.28 -15.21 -12.30
C ARG A 836 -46.76 -16.38 -13.16
N LEU A 837 -45.83 -17.20 -13.66
CA LEU A 837 -46.15 -18.39 -14.43
C LEU A 837 -46.95 -19.41 -13.60
N GLU A 838 -46.62 -19.59 -12.31
CA GLU A 838 -47.38 -20.47 -11.40
C GLU A 838 -48.83 -19.99 -11.25
N LYS A 839 -49.06 -18.67 -11.12
CA LYS A 839 -50.42 -18.11 -11.09
C LYS A 839 -51.19 -18.38 -12.38
N VAL A 840 -50.54 -18.22 -13.54
CA VAL A 840 -51.18 -18.51 -14.83
C VAL A 840 -51.55 -19.99 -14.94
N VAL A 841 -50.64 -20.89 -14.56
CA VAL A 841 -50.88 -22.34 -14.53
C VAL A 841 -52.05 -22.69 -13.62
N LEU A 842 -52.12 -22.12 -12.42
CA LEU A 842 -53.21 -22.32 -11.47
C LEU A 842 -54.55 -21.79 -12.00
N ASN A 843 -54.57 -20.61 -12.65
CA ASN A 843 -55.79 -20.07 -13.23
C ASN A 843 -56.33 -20.94 -14.37
N VAL A 844 -55.45 -21.49 -15.21
CA VAL A 844 -55.84 -22.42 -16.29
C VAL A 844 -56.35 -23.74 -15.70
N GLU A 845 -55.72 -24.24 -14.64
CA GLU A 845 -56.19 -25.42 -13.89
C GLU A 845 -57.59 -25.20 -13.31
N GLU A 846 -57.80 -24.06 -12.64
CA GLU A 846 -59.07 -23.69 -12.03
C GLU A 846 -60.18 -23.51 -13.07
N HIS A 847 -59.91 -22.80 -14.17
CA HIS A 847 -60.81 -22.64 -15.31
C HIS A 847 -61.27 -23.99 -15.86
N GLN A 848 -60.33 -24.92 -16.06
CA GLN A 848 -60.62 -26.26 -16.57
C GLN A 848 -61.40 -27.11 -15.55
N ASN A 849 -61.04 -27.04 -14.26
CA ASN A 849 -61.74 -27.74 -13.17
C ASN A 849 -63.17 -27.24 -12.97
N GLN A 850 -63.44 -25.97 -13.26
CA GLN A 850 -64.77 -25.37 -13.24
C GLN A 850 -65.58 -25.62 -14.53
N GLY A 851 -65.00 -26.30 -15.52
CA GLY A 851 -65.68 -26.71 -16.76
C GLY A 851 -65.63 -25.67 -17.90
N GLY A 852 -64.76 -24.67 -17.81
CA GLY A 852 -64.53 -23.68 -18.86
C GLY A 852 -63.90 -24.28 -20.13
N ASN A 853 -64.16 -23.66 -21.29
CA ASN A 853 -63.72 -24.14 -22.60
C ASN A 853 -62.82 -23.15 -23.39
N LEU A 854 -62.49 -21.99 -22.79
CA LEU A 854 -61.63 -20.97 -23.41
C LEU A 854 -60.16 -21.40 -23.57
N VAL A 855 -59.62 -22.11 -22.57
CA VAL A 855 -58.22 -22.57 -22.50
C VAL A 855 -58.14 -23.91 -21.75
N SER A 856 -57.08 -24.68 -21.98
CA SER A 856 -56.83 -26.00 -21.35
C SER A 856 -55.39 -26.13 -20.88
N SER A 857 -55.13 -27.08 -19.96
CA SER A 857 -53.77 -27.39 -19.50
C SER A 857 -52.82 -27.77 -20.64
N GLU A 858 -53.33 -28.40 -21.70
CA GLU A 858 -52.54 -28.75 -22.89
C GLU A 858 -52.07 -27.51 -23.66
N ASP A 859 -52.84 -26.43 -23.67
CA ASP A 859 -52.47 -25.18 -24.35
C ASP A 859 -51.24 -24.52 -23.71
N VAL A 860 -51.07 -24.68 -22.39
CA VAL A 860 -49.88 -24.24 -21.65
C VAL A 860 -48.73 -25.23 -21.84
N MET A 861 -49.00 -26.54 -21.76
CA MET A 861 -47.98 -27.59 -21.89
C MET A 861 -47.27 -27.58 -23.25
N VAL A 862 -48.00 -27.31 -24.34
CA VAL A 862 -47.41 -27.19 -25.69
C VAL A 862 -46.34 -26.08 -25.76
N LEU A 863 -46.48 -25.03 -24.94
CA LEU A 863 -45.53 -23.91 -24.89
C LEU A 863 -44.35 -24.17 -23.95
N LEU A 864 -44.58 -24.92 -22.87
CA LEU A 864 -43.54 -25.26 -21.90
C LEU A 864 -42.63 -26.41 -22.37
N ARG A 865 -43.15 -27.41 -23.10
CA ARG A 865 -42.37 -28.58 -23.57
C ARG A 865 -41.10 -28.20 -24.35
N PRO A 866 -41.13 -27.27 -25.34
CA PRO A 866 -39.92 -26.84 -26.06
C PRO A 866 -38.90 -26.11 -25.18
N PHE A 867 -39.34 -25.43 -24.12
CA PHE A 867 -38.45 -24.78 -23.16
C PHE A 867 -37.76 -25.80 -22.25
N CYS A 868 -38.55 -26.73 -21.69
CA CYS A 868 -38.02 -27.81 -20.87
C CYS A 868 -37.04 -28.67 -21.67
N SER A 869 -37.30 -28.89 -22.97
CA SER A 869 -36.49 -29.74 -23.85
C SER A 869 -35.21 -29.07 -24.40
N ASP A 870 -34.95 -27.79 -24.11
CA ASP A 870 -33.82 -27.05 -24.72
C ASP A 870 -32.52 -27.20 -23.92
N ASP A 871 -31.56 -27.92 -24.49
CA ASP A 871 -30.23 -28.15 -23.92
C ASP A 871 -29.38 -26.87 -23.76
N ARG A 872 -29.74 -25.78 -24.44
CA ARG A 872 -29.05 -24.48 -24.33
C ARG A 872 -29.42 -23.72 -23.06
N VAL A 873 -30.55 -24.05 -22.44
CA VAL A 873 -31.03 -23.40 -21.22
C VAL A 873 -30.38 -24.05 -20.01
N ALA A 874 -30.02 -23.26 -18.99
CA ALA A 874 -29.49 -23.80 -17.74
C ALA A 874 -30.44 -24.84 -17.13
N VAL A 875 -29.89 -25.81 -16.39
CA VAL A 875 -30.69 -26.94 -15.88
C VAL A 875 -31.70 -26.47 -14.81
N GLN A 876 -31.31 -25.53 -13.95
CA GLN A 876 -32.14 -25.11 -12.81
C GLN A 876 -33.50 -24.47 -13.22
N PRO A 877 -33.57 -23.49 -14.14
CA PRO A 877 -34.86 -22.96 -14.62
C PRO A 877 -35.79 -24.04 -15.20
N ARG A 878 -35.25 -25.02 -15.93
CA ARG A 878 -36.02 -26.13 -16.50
C ARG A 878 -36.62 -27.01 -15.40
N LEU A 879 -35.84 -27.29 -14.34
CA LEU A 879 -36.32 -28.04 -13.18
C LEU A 879 -37.39 -27.29 -12.39
N ASP A 880 -37.24 -25.98 -12.20
CA ASP A 880 -38.20 -25.16 -11.46
C ASP A 880 -39.58 -25.15 -12.18
N VAL A 881 -39.58 -24.98 -13.51
CA VAL A 881 -40.81 -25.02 -14.33
C VAL A 881 -41.44 -26.42 -14.31
N LEU A 882 -40.65 -27.47 -14.50
CA LEU A 882 -41.18 -28.84 -14.47
C LEU A 882 -41.75 -29.20 -13.09
N HIS A 883 -41.13 -28.75 -12.00
CA HIS A 883 -41.64 -29.01 -10.65
C HIS A 883 -42.96 -28.29 -10.36
N MET A 884 -43.08 -27.04 -10.82
CA MET A 884 -44.33 -26.27 -10.74
C MET A 884 -45.45 -26.99 -11.51
N VAL A 885 -45.17 -27.43 -12.75
CA VAL A 885 -46.14 -28.17 -13.56
C VAL A 885 -46.46 -29.55 -12.96
N GLU A 886 -45.47 -30.27 -12.41
CA GLU A 886 -45.65 -31.57 -11.73
C GLU A 886 -46.65 -31.49 -10.56
N LYS A 887 -46.74 -30.32 -9.91
CA LYS A 887 -47.64 -30.07 -8.78
C LYS A 887 -49.06 -29.70 -9.20
N SER A 888 -49.22 -29.00 -10.33
CA SER A 888 -50.51 -28.45 -10.80
C SER A 888 -51.17 -29.26 -11.91
N PHE A 889 -50.41 -29.91 -12.80
CA PHE A 889 -50.93 -30.70 -13.92
C PHE A 889 -50.55 -32.18 -13.79
N GLN A 890 -51.37 -33.06 -14.38
CA GLN A 890 -51.04 -34.47 -14.53
C GLN A 890 -50.05 -34.65 -15.69
N LEU A 891 -48.77 -34.89 -15.37
CA LEU A 891 -47.69 -35.07 -16.36
C LEU A 891 -47.80 -36.39 -17.13
N SER A 892 -47.34 -36.39 -18.39
CA SER A 892 -47.22 -37.61 -19.21
C SER A 892 -46.01 -38.47 -18.79
N GLU A 893 -45.99 -39.75 -19.20
CA GLU A 893 -44.82 -40.63 -18.94
C GLU A 893 -43.53 -40.09 -19.58
N GLU A 894 -43.62 -39.43 -20.74
CA GLU A 894 -42.48 -38.79 -21.42
C GLU A 894 -41.92 -37.62 -20.60
N ASP A 895 -42.79 -36.79 -20.01
CA ASP A 895 -42.40 -35.65 -19.19
C ASP A 895 -41.69 -36.10 -17.89
N LEU A 896 -42.11 -37.23 -17.30
CA LEU A 896 -41.49 -37.82 -16.11
C LEU A 896 -40.08 -38.38 -16.39
N VAL A 897 -39.88 -38.98 -17.57
CA VAL A 897 -38.55 -39.46 -18.00
C VAL A 897 -37.61 -38.28 -18.22
N LEU A 898 -38.09 -37.21 -18.87
CA LEU A 898 -37.31 -36.00 -19.14
C LEU A 898 -36.91 -35.26 -17.85
N LEU A 899 -37.83 -35.14 -16.90
CA LEU A 899 -37.56 -34.62 -15.56
C LEU A 899 -36.48 -35.44 -14.82
N THR A 900 -36.53 -36.76 -14.94
CA THR A 900 -35.50 -37.65 -14.38
C THR A 900 -34.15 -37.43 -15.08
N LEU A 901 -34.12 -37.21 -16.39
CA LEU A 901 -32.90 -36.95 -17.16
C LEU A 901 -32.22 -35.67 -16.67
N TYR A 902 -32.95 -34.56 -16.57
CA TYR A 902 -32.38 -33.27 -16.17
C TYR A 902 -31.90 -33.25 -14.72
N ARG A 903 -32.64 -33.88 -13.78
CA ARG A 903 -32.18 -34.03 -12.40
C ARG A 903 -30.86 -34.82 -12.34
N THR A 904 -30.72 -35.86 -13.16
CA THR A 904 -29.50 -36.68 -13.23
C THR A 904 -28.34 -35.91 -13.86
N GLU A 905 -28.59 -35.19 -14.94
CA GLU A 905 -27.59 -34.41 -15.67
C GLU A 905 -27.00 -33.27 -14.82
N ALA A 906 -27.82 -32.60 -14.00
CA ALA A 906 -27.38 -31.57 -13.07
C ALA A 906 -26.27 -32.06 -12.14
N VAL A 907 -26.48 -33.23 -11.52
CA VAL A 907 -25.54 -33.79 -10.54
C VAL A 907 -24.32 -34.40 -11.23
N VAL A 908 -24.51 -35.04 -12.39
CA VAL A 908 -23.41 -35.67 -13.12
C VAL A 908 -22.48 -34.62 -13.74
N LYS A 909 -22.98 -33.58 -14.43
CA LYS A 909 -22.13 -32.53 -15.02
C LYS A 909 -21.33 -31.76 -13.96
N ALA A 910 -21.90 -31.53 -12.78
CA ALA A 910 -21.22 -30.83 -11.69
C ALA A 910 -20.03 -31.62 -11.11
N THR A 911 -20.02 -32.95 -11.27
CA THR A 911 -19.06 -33.83 -10.59
C THR A 911 -18.16 -34.59 -11.56
N TRP A 912 -18.66 -34.98 -12.73
CA TRP A 912 -17.96 -35.66 -13.82
C TRP A 912 -18.23 -34.93 -15.13
N SER A 913 -17.34 -34.01 -15.51
CA SER A 913 -17.49 -33.20 -16.72
C SER A 913 -17.30 -34.00 -18.03
N ASP A 914 -16.67 -35.17 -17.95
CA ASP A 914 -16.36 -36.08 -19.05
C ASP A 914 -17.46 -37.11 -19.36
N ILE A 915 -18.62 -37.06 -18.68
CA ILE A 915 -19.74 -37.99 -18.88
C ILE A 915 -20.92 -37.24 -19.52
N GLN A 916 -21.26 -37.61 -20.75
CA GLN A 916 -22.47 -37.14 -21.42
C GLN A 916 -23.61 -38.15 -21.25
N LEU A 917 -24.74 -37.69 -20.72
CA LEU A 917 -25.93 -38.51 -20.52
C LEU A 917 -26.90 -38.39 -21.68
N LYS A 918 -27.57 -39.50 -22.00
CA LYS A 918 -28.72 -39.54 -22.91
C LYS A 918 -29.93 -40.08 -22.17
N GLU A 919 -31.13 -39.85 -22.72
CA GLU A 919 -32.38 -40.38 -22.18
C GLU A 919 -32.34 -41.93 -22.02
N SER A 920 -31.69 -42.62 -22.95
CA SER A 920 -31.49 -44.09 -22.90
C SER A 920 -30.73 -44.58 -21.67
N ASP A 921 -29.99 -43.70 -21.00
CA ASP A 921 -29.15 -44.06 -19.86
C ASP A 921 -29.94 -44.03 -18.54
N ILE A 922 -31.15 -43.44 -18.53
CA ILE A 922 -31.96 -43.22 -17.32
C ILE A 922 -33.44 -43.63 -17.44
N ASN A 923 -33.93 -43.88 -18.66
CA ASN A 923 -35.33 -44.21 -18.93
C ASN A 923 -35.82 -45.53 -18.31
N THR A 924 -34.91 -46.41 -17.87
CA THR A 924 -35.26 -47.68 -17.22
C THR A 924 -34.46 -47.92 -15.94
N ASP A 925 -35.03 -48.70 -15.01
CA ASP A 925 -34.37 -49.14 -13.78
C ASP A 925 -33.00 -49.81 -14.05
N LYS A 926 -32.92 -50.61 -15.13
CA LYS A 926 -31.69 -51.27 -15.57
C LYS A 926 -30.64 -50.27 -16.06
N ALA A 927 -31.04 -49.28 -16.87
CA ALA A 927 -30.13 -48.26 -17.38
C ALA A 927 -29.58 -47.39 -16.23
N ARG A 928 -30.43 -46.95 -15.30
CA ARG A 928 -30.00 -46.22 -14.10
C ARG A 928 -29.03 -47.02 -13.23
N HIS A 929 -29.26 -48.31 -13.05
CA HIS A 929 -28.34 -49.18 -12.32
C HIS A 929 -26.98 -49.34 -13.03
N GLN A 930 -26.96 -49.44 -14.36
CA GLN A 930 -25.71 -49.46 -15.15
C GLN A 930 -24.95 -48.12 -15.03
N LEU A 931 -25.65 -47.00 -15.08
CA LEU A 931 -25.06 -45.67 -14.88
C LEU A 931 -24.47 -45.53 -13.47
N PHE A 932 -25.16 -46.01 -12.42
CA PHE A 932 -24.62 -46.04 -11.06
C PHE A 932 -23.27 -46.79 -10.99
N LEU A 933 -23.17 -47.98 -11.59
CA LEU A 933 -21.93 -48.76 -11.59
C LEU A 933 -20.80 -48.04 -12.34
N GLN A 934 -21.12 -47.40 -13.46
CA GLN A 934 -20.16 -46.60 -14.23
C GLN A 934 -19.63 -45.41 -13.42
N LEU A 935 -20.51 -44.65 -12.77
CA LEU A 935 -20.13 -43.51 -11.91
C LEU A 935 -19.30 -43.98 -10.71
N LEU A 936 -19.69 -45.08 -10.07
CA LEU A 936 -18.98 -45.64 -8.93
C LEU A 936 -17.55 -46.07 -9.31
N SER A 937 -17.36 -46.67 -10.50
CA SER A 937 -16.03 -47.08 -10.98
C SER A 937 -15.06 -45.91 -11.25
N LYS A 938 -15.61 -44.72 -11.55
CA LYS A 938 -14.85 -43.48 -11.79
C LYS A 938 -14.69 -42.62 -10.52
N SER A 939 -15.18 -43.08 -9.37
CA SER A 939 -15.19 -42.30 -8.13
C SER A 939 -13.94 -42.52 -7.29
N THR A 940 -13.25 -41.44 -6.92
CA THR A 940 -11.98 -41.50 -6.17
C THR A 940 -11.92 -40.53 -4.98
N ASN A 941 -12.84 -39.58 -4.87
CA ASN A 941 -12.80 -38.52 -3.86
C ASN A 941 -14.17 -38.32 -3.20
N TYR A 942 -14.17 -37.57 -2.09
CA TYR A 942 -15.37 -37.25 -1.30
C TYR A 942 -16.53 -36.70 -2.14
N ASN A 943 -16.27 -35.76 -3.06
CA ASN A 943 -17.32 -35.12 -3.87
C ASN A 943 -17.99 -36.12 -4.82
N HIS A 944 -17.21 -37.00 -5.45
CA HIS A 944 -17.71 -38.07 -6.32
C HIS A 944 -18.67 -38.97 -5.55
N PHE A 945 -18.25 -39.43 -4.36
CA PHE A 945 -19.07 -40.31 -3.53
C PHE A 945 -20.33 -39.62 -2.98
N ASN A 946 -20.25 -38.34 -2.61
CA ASN A 946 -21.42 -37.60 -2.17
C ASN A 946 -22.45 -37.42 -3.30
N ALA A 947 -22.00 -37.08 -4.51
CA ALA A 947 -22.86 -36.90 -5.66
C ALA A 947 -23.62 -38.18 -6.06
N ILE A 948 -22.99 -39.37 -5.96
CA ILE A 948 -23.70 -40.64 -6.20
C ILE A 948 -24.76 -40.88 -5.13
N CYS A 949 -24.49 -40.58 -3.85
CA CYS A 949 -25.51 -40.68 -2.79
C CYS A 949 -26.70 -39.78 -3.09
N ASP A 950 -26.47 -38.55 -3.56
CA ASP A 950 -27.51 -37.59 -3.87
C ASP A 950 -28.34 -38.06 -5.09
N LEU A 951 -27.69 -38.62 -6.12
CA LEU A 951 -28.37 -39.26 -7.26
C LEU A 951 -29.30 -40.40 -6.85
N LEU A 952 -28.85 -41.29 -5.95
CA LEU A 952 -29.67 -42.41 -5.47
C LEU A 952 -30.91 -41.95 -4.68
N GLN A 953 -30.88 -40.75 -4.11
CA GLN A 953 -32.05 -40.14 -3.45
C GLN A 953 -32.97 -39.41 -4.44
N LEU A 954 -32.42 -38.85 -5.53
CA LEU A 954 -33.18 -38.16 -6.58
C LEU A 954 -33.87 -39.10 -7.57
N TRP A 955 -33.35 -40.31 -7.76
CA TRP A 955 -33.95 -41.31 -8.65
C TRP A 955 -35.15 -42.02 -8.04
N PRO A 956 -36.10 -42.50 -8.86
CA PRO A 956 -37.06 -43.51 -8.42
C PRO A 956 -36.29 -44.73 -7.86
N PRO A 957 -36.73 -45.29 -6.72
CA PRO A 957 -35.97 -46.29 -5.98
C PRO A 957 -35.62 -47.50 -6.86
N LEU A 958 -34.33 -47.77 -7.02
CA LEU A 958 -33.84 -48.90 -7.81
C LEU A 958 -34.23 -50.23 -7.14
N LYS A 959 -34.53 -51.26 -7.94
CA LYS A 959 -34.76 -52.63 -7.40
C LYS A 959 -33.59 -53.14 -6.56
N ALA A 960 -32.38 -52.73 -6.93
CA ALA A 960 -31.15 -53.06 -6.22
C ALA A 960 -31.04 -52.43 -4.83
N THR A 961 -31.71 -51.31 -4.57
CA THR A 961 -31.71 -50.59 -3.27
C THR A 961 -32.33 -51.42 -2.15
N SER A 962 -33.32 -52.25 -2.50
CA SER A 962 -34.03 -53.14 -1.56
C SER A 962 -33.43 -54.54 -1.48
N SER A 963 -32.31 -54.83 -2.16
CA SER A 963 -31.71 -56.16 -2.14
C SER A 963 -31.14 -56.49 -0.76
N SER A 964 -31.48 -57.68 -0.26
CA SER A 964 -30.95 -58.25 0.99
C SER A 964 -29.54 -58.81 0.82
N ASP A 965 -29.09 -58.94 -0.43
CA ASP A 965 -27.74 -59.36 -0.77
C ASP A 965 -26.82 -58.15 -0.86
N HIS A 966 -25.76 -58.19 -0.05
CA HIS A 966 -24.78 -57.14 0.09
C HIS A 966 -24.03 -56.81 -1.22
N GLU A 967 -23.83 -57.78 -2.12
CA GLU A 967 -23.12 -57.55 -3.39
C GLU A 967 -23.96 -56.81 -4.43
N GLN A 968 -25.29 -56.95 -4.33
CA GLN A 968 -26.23 -56.32 -5.27
C GLN A 968 -26.79 -54.99 -4.74
N ASN A 969 -26.61 -54.69 -3.45
CA ASN A 969 -27.17 -53.50 -2.84
C ASN A 969 -26.32 -52.25 -3.17
N VAL A 970 -26.92 -51.28 -3.87
CA VAL A 970 -26.25 -50.06 -4.33
C VAL A 970 -25.67 -49.22 -3.17
N TRP A 971 -26.35 -49.16 -2.02
CA TRP A 971 -25.86 -48.46 -0.84
C TRP A 971 -24.67 -49.17 -0.18
N VAL A 972 -24.68 -50.50 -0.16
CA VAL A 972 -23.54 -51.28 0.35
C VAL A 972 -22.33 -51.11 -0.57
N ASN A 973 -22.53 -51.15 -1.89
CA ASN A 973 -21.47 -51.02 -2.88
C ASN A 973 -20.76 -49.66 -2.77
N ILE A 974 -21.51 -48.57 -2.61
CA ILE A 974 -20.92 -47.24 -2.43
C ILE A 974 -20.24 -47.09 -1.07
N PHE A 975 -20.83 -47.57 0.03
CA PHE A 975 -20.19 -47.49 1.35
C PHE A 975 -18.90 -48.32 1.41
N CYS A 976 -18.87 -49.48 0.76
CA CYS A 976 -17.66 -50.28 0.63
C CYS A 976 -16.57 -49.53 -0.15
N ALA A 977 -16.92 -48.91 -1.28
CA ALA A 977 -15.99 -48.11 -2.06
C ALA A 977 -15.43 -46.91 -1.28
N MET A 978 -16.26 -46.21 -0.49
CA MET A 978 -15.82 -45.13 0.40
C MET A 978 -14.83 -45.63 1.46
N ILE A 979 -15.09 -46.79 2.08
CA ILE A 979 -14.21 -47.40 3.09
C ILE A 979 -12.86 -47.81 2.48
N ASP A 980 -12.86 -48.26 1.23
CA ASP A 980 -11.65 -48.74 0.56
C ASP A 980 -10.66 -47.62 0.21
N THR A 981 -11.10 -46.36 0.08
CA THR A 981 -10.24 -45.19 -0.21
C THR A 981 -9.28 -44.78 0.91
N SER A 982 -9.49 -45.23 2.15
CA SER A 982 -8.67 -44.92 3.33
C SER A 982 -8.56 -43.42 3.72
N ASP A 983 -9.35 -42.53 3.12
CA ASP A 983 -9.45 -41.12 3.53
C ASP A 983 -10.42 -40.93 4.71
N SER A 984 -9.96 -40.26 5.78
CA SER A 984 -10.74 -40.04 6.99
C SER A 984 -12.02 -39.21 6.75
N LYS A 985 -12.00 -38.26 5.81
CA LYS A 985 -13.18 -37.45 5.49
C LYS A 985 -14.22 -38.28 4.74
N THR A 986 -13.80 -39.00 3.70
CA THR A 986 -14.66 -39.91 2.92
C THR A 986 -15.27 -41.02 3.78
N VAL A 987 -14.51 -41.59 4.73
CA VAL A 987 -15.04 -42.61 5.64
C VAL A 987 -16.06 -42.03 6.65
N SER A 988 -15.88 -40.80 7.12
CA SER A 988 -16.87 -40.15 7.99
C SER A 988 -18.22 -39.94 7.28
N LEU A 989 -18.22 -39.77 5.96
CA LEU A 989 -19.43 -39.63 5.14
C LEU A 989 -20.34 -40.87 5.20
N VAL A 990 -19.77 -42.08 5.37
CA VAL A 990 -20.53 -43.32 5.52
C VAL A 990 -21.50 -43.24 6.69
N VAL A 991 -21.05 -42.74 7.85
CA VAL A 991 -21.90 -42.61 9.05
C VAL A 991 -22.96 -41.54 8.85
N THR A 992 -22.60 -40.40 8.25
CA THR A 992 -23.52 -39.29 7.99
C THR A 992 -24.63 -39.70 7.01
N LYS A 993 -24.27 -40.30 5.88
CA LYS A 993 -25.24 -40.74 4.86
C LYS A 993 -26.05 -41.94 5.31
N TYR A 994 -25.47 -42.90 6.03
CA TYR A 994 -26.23 -43.99 6.65
C TYR A 994 -27.34 -43.45 7.57
N ARG A 995 -27.04 -42.46 8.41
CA ARG A 995 -28.05 -41.82 9.26
C ARG A 995 -29.16 -41.14 8.44
N SER A 996 -28.81 -40.47 7.34
CA SER A 996 -29.77 -39.79 6.46
C SER A 996 -30.70 -40.76 5.73
N ILE A 997 -30.26 -41.98 5.41
CA ILE A 997 -31.09 -42.97 4.71
C ILE A 997 -31.87 -43.88 5.65
N CYS A 998 -31.54 -43.92 6.96
CA CYS A 998 -32.25 -44.77 7.93
C CYS A 998 -33.76 -44.53 7.99
N ASP A 999 -34.21 -43.31 7.67
CA ASP A 999 -35.64 -42.95 7.68
C ASP A 999 -36.36 -43.34 6.38
N THR A 1000 -35.63 -43.63 5.29
CA THR A 1000 -36.18 -43.83 3.93
C THR A 1000 -35.90 -45.22 3.34
N VAL A 1001 -34.83 -45.90 3.77
CA VAL A 1001 -34.40 -47.21 3.24
C VAL A 1001 -33.96 -48.13 4.39
N SER A 1002 -34.58 -49.31 4.51
CA SER A 1002 -34.20 -50.32 5.50
C SER A 1002 -33.09 -51.25 4.98
N LEU A 1003 -31.83 -50.93 5.31
CA LEU A 1003 -30.70 -51.83 5.04
C LEU A 1003 -30.83 -53.10 5.89
N GLY A 1004 -30.85 -54.27 5.24
CA GLY A 1004 -30.94 -55.55 5.94
C GLY A 1004 -29.74 -55.82 6.86
N ILE A 1005 -29.95 -56.60 7.93
CA ILE A 1005 -28.93 -56.91 8.95
C ILE A 1005 -27.64 -57.48 8.35
N LYS A 1006 -27.73 -58.25 7.25
CA LYS A 1006 -26.57 -58.80 6.53
C LYS A 1006 -25.72 -57.69 5.87
N CYS A 1007 -26.36 -56.71 5.24
CA CYS A 1007 -25.73 -55.55 4.63
C CYS A 1007 -25.04 -54.66 5.67
N VAL A 1008 -25.73 -54.37 6.78
CA VAL A 1008 -25.17 -53.57 7.89
C VAL A 1008 -23.96 -54.26 8.53
N ARG A 1009 -24.06 -55.58 8.77
CA ARG A 1009 -22.95 -56.37 9.31
C ARG A 1009 -21.74 -56.38 8.36
N HIS A 1010 -21.96 -56.44 7.05
CA HIS A 1010 -20.89 -56.42 6.06
C HIS A 1010 -20.13 -55.08 6.06
N VAL A 1011 -20.86 -53.95 6.01
CA VAL A 1011 -20.25 -52.61 6.07
C VAL A 1011 -19.48 -52.42 7.39
N TYR A 1012 -20.05 -52.85 8.52
CA TYR A 1012 -19.41 -52.76 9.84
C TYR A 1012 -18.11 -53.59 9.93
N ASN A 1013 -18.14 -54.85 9.46
CA ASN A 1013 -16.95 -55.71 9.44
C ASN A 1013 -15.84 -55.10 8.57
N LYS A 1014 -16.19 -54.52 7.42
CA LYS A 1014 -15.23 -53.87 6.52
C LYS A 1014 -14.60 -52.61 7.12
N MET A 1015 -15.34 -51.84 7.94
CA MET A 1015 -14.77 -50.73 8.72
C MET A 1015 -13.79 -51.20 9.81
N ILE A 1016 -14.04 -52.37 10.42
CA ILE A 1016 -13.15 -52.97 11.43
C ILE A 1016 -11.85 -53.48 10.79
N GLU A 1017 -11.93 -54.19 9.66
CA GLU A 1017 -10.78 -54.76 8.97
C GLU A 1017 -9.74 -53.71 8.55
N LYS A 1018 -10.19 -52.50 8.13
CA LYS A 1018 -9.31 -51.38 7.74
C LYS A 1018 -8.67 -50.62 8.92
N LYS A 1019 -8.77 -51.10 10.17
CA LYS A 1019 -8.24 -50.45 11.39
C LYS A 1019 -8.63 -48.97 11.53
N ILE A 1020 -9.84 -48.60 11.10
CA ILE A 1020 -10.36 -47.22 11.23
C ILE A 1020 -10.72 -46.90 12.71
N HIS A 1021 -10.37 -47.78 13.66
CA HIS A 1021 -10.29 -47.50 15.08
C HIS A 1021 -8.95 -46.82 15.45
N ASN A 1022 -8.90 -45.50 15.27
CA ASN A 1022 -7.92 -44.65 15.93
C ASN A 1022 -8.17 -44.61 17.45
N ARG A 1023 -7.64 -45.59 18.18
CA ARG A 1023 -7.48 -45.58 19.66
C ARG A 1023 -6.54 -44.46 20.18
N ARG A 1024 -6.22 -43.44 19.37
CA ARG A 1024 -5.28 -42.33 19.69
C ARG A 1024 -5.79 -40.91 19.38
N LYS A 1025 -7.06 -40.72 18.99
CA LYS A 1025 -7.68 -39.38 18.82
C LYS A 1025 -8.83 -39.10 19.80
N LEU A 1026 -8.56 -39.30 21.09
CA LEU A 1026 -9.35 -38.75 22.19
C LEU A 1026 -8.58 -37.67 22.98
N ALA A 1027 -7.37 -37.32 22.53
CA ALA A 1027 -6.52 -36.27 23.09
C ALA A 1027 -6.40 -35.03 22.17
N ALA A 1028 -7.37 -34.83 21.27
CA ALA A 1028 -7.41 -33.70 20.33
C ALA A 1028 -8.85 -33.20 20.12
N LEU A 1029 -9.62 -33.17 21.21
CA LEU A 1029 -10.88 -32.43 21.37
C LEU A 1029 -10.75 -31.60 22.66
N ASP A 1030 -9.65 -30.85 22.77
CA ASP A 1030 -9.46 -29.83 23.79
C ASP A 1030 -10.24 -28.59 23.36
N GLU A 1031 -11.55 -28.61 23.61
CA GLU A 1031 -12.44 -27.48 23.94
C GLU A 1031 -13.88 -27.97 23.81
N ALA A 1032 -14.51 -28.27 24.95
CA ALA A 1032 -15.96 -28.42 24.99
C ALA A 1032 -16.57 -27.04 24.73
N LYS A 1033 -17.36 -26.88 23.66
CA LYS A 1033 -18.20 -25.69 23.49
C LYS A 1033 -19.21 -25.63 24.63
N ASP A 1034 -19.36 -24.46 25.25
CA ASP A 1034 -20.41 -24.20 26.24
C ASP A 1034 -21.77 -24.25 25.53
N ASP A 1035 -22.42 -25.40 25.63
CA ASP A 1035 -23.78 -25.64 25.12
C ASP A 1035 -24.65 -25.99 26.32
N GLU A 1036 -25.28 -24.96 26.89
CA GLU A 1036 -26.11 -25.06 28.09
C GLU A 1036 -27.32 -26.00 27.89
N GLU A 1037 -27.82 -26.10 26.65
CA GLU A 1037 -28.97 -26.96 26.30
C GLU A 1037 -28.55 -28.44 26.30
N LEU A 1038 -27.35 -28.74 25.79
CA LEU A 1038 -26.73 -30.06 25.91
C LEU A 1038 -26.43 -30.42 27.38
N PHE A 1039 -25.96 -29.47 28.19
CA PHE A 1039 -25.66 -29.71 29.61
C PHE A 1039 -26.92 -30.00 30.44
N ASP A 1040 -28.01 -29.28 30.21
CA ASP A 1040 -29.31 -29.59 30.82
C ASP A 1040 -29.80 -30.99 30.41
N LEU A 1041 -29.70 -31.34 29.12
CA LEU A 1041 -30.17 -32.61 28.59
C LEU A 1041 -29.36 -33.81 29.15
N LEU A 1042 -28.05 -33.63 29.35
CA LEU A 1042 -27.16 -34.63 29.98
C LEU A 1042 -27.52 -34.86 31.46
N LEU A 1043 -27.83 -33.80 32.21
CA LEU A 1043 -28.28 -33.89 33.61
C LEU A 1043 -29.68 -34.50 33.71
N LYS A 1044 -30.61 -34.08 32.85
CA LYS A 1044 -31.99 -34.57 32.77
C LYS A 1044 -32.10 -36.06 32.44
N ARG A 1045 -31.13 -36.61 31.71
CA ARG A 1045 -31.07 -38.04 31.35
C ARG A 1045 -30.20 -38.88 32.29
N SER A 1046 -29.68 -38.30 33.39
CA SER A 1046 -28.79 -39.00 34.35
C SER A 1046 -27.53 -39.60 33.74
N LEU A 1047 -26.97 -38.97 32.69
CA LEU A 1047 -25.81 -39.48 31.96
C LEU A 1047 -24.47 -38.99 32.52
N LEU A 1048 -24.48 -38.20 33.59
CA LEU A 1048 -23.27 -37.63 34.21
C LEU A 1048 -22.20 -38.70 34.57
N PRO A 1049 -22.54 -39.87 35.15
CA PRO A 1049 -21.55 -40.91 35.44
C PRO A 1049 -20.84 -41.47 34.20
N GLN A 1050 -21.48 -41.41 33.03
CA GLN A 1050 -20.93 -41.93 31.78
C GLN A 1050 -19.96 -40.95 31.11
N ILE A 1051 -20.00 -39.67 31.52
CA ILE A 1051 -19.17 -38.61 30.96
C ILE A 1051 -18.02 -38.17 31.88
N VAL A 1052 -17.86 -38.79 33.06
CA VAL A 1052 -16.82 -38.45 34.07
C VAL A 1052 -15.40 -38.41 33.49
N TYR A 1053 -15.10 -39.31 32.56
CA TYR A 1053 -13.78 -39.40 31.89
C TYR A 1053 -13.69 -38.58 30.60
N THR A 1054 -14.68 -37.74 30.31
CA THR A 1054 -14.73 -36.91 29.10
C THR A 1054 -14.49 -35.43 29.42
N VAL A 1055 -14.13 -34.66 28.40
CA VAL A 1055 -13.91 -33.20 28.50
C VAL A 1055 -15.17 -32.42 28.91
N TYR A 1056 -16.37 -33.01 28.79
CA TYR A 1056 -17.64 -32.39 29.16
C TYR A 1056 -17.96 -32.47 30.66
N TYR A 1057 -17.23 -33.28 31.45
CA TYR A 1057 -17.51 -33.42 32.88
C TYR A 1057 -17.33 -32.11 33.65
N LYS A 1058 -16.20 -31.42 33.45
CA LYS A 1058 -15.88 -30.19 34.18
C LYS A 1058 -16.82 -29.01 33.84
N PRO A 1059 -17.15 -28.75 32.55
CA PRO A 1059 -18.16 -27.74 32.17
C PRO A 1059 -19.56 -28.03 32.76
N VAL A 1060 -20.02 -29.29 32.70
CA VAL A 1060 -21.34 -29.66 33.25
C VAL A 1060 -21.40 -29.48 34.78
N ILE A 1061 -20.31 -29.77 35.50
CA ILE A 1061 -20.22 -29.48 36.94
C ILE A 1061 -20.22 -27.97 37.22
N GLY A 1062 -19.54 -27.17 36.39
CA GLY A 1062 -19.58 -25.71 36.47
C GLY A 1062 -20.98 -25.14 36.26
N TYR A 1063 -21.67 -25.59 35.21
CA TYR A 1063 -23.07 -25.25 34.92
C TYR A 1063 -24.01 -25.64 36.07
N LEU A 1064 -23.85 -26.84 36.62
CA LEU A 1064 -24.63 -27.31 37.77
C LEU A 1064 -24.44 -26.41 39.01
N LEU A 1065 -23.21 -25.98 39.32
CA LEU A 1065 -22.90 -25.13 40.48
C LEU A 1065 -23.37 -23.68 40.29
N ALA A 1066 -23.29 -23.14 39.08
CA ALA A 1066 -23.74 -21.79 38.76
C ALA A 1066 -25.26 -21.62 38.93
N ASN A 1067 -26.04 -22.66 38.64
CA ASN A 1067 -27.51 -22.63 38.65
C ASN A 1067 -28.16 -23.08 39.98
N GLN A 1068 -27.43 -23.09 41.10
CA GLN A 1068 -27.97 -23.51 42.41
C GLN A 1068 -28.77 -22.44 43.18
N ASN A 1069 -28.59 -21.14 42.86
CA ASN A 1069 -29.09 -20.02 43.68
C ASN A 1069 -30.14 -19.13 42.97
N VAL A 1070 -30.77 -19.61 41.89
CA VAL A 1070 -31.91 -18.92 41.27
C VAL A 1070 -33.20 -19.51 41.85
N GLU A 1071 -33.84 -18.78 42.76
CA GLU A 1071 -35.03 -19.20 43.50
C GLU A 1071 -36.26 -19.43 42.60
N GLU A 1072 -36.77 -20.68 42.61
CA GLU A 1072 -38.15 -21.11 42.99
C GLU A 1072 -38.68 -22.36 42.25
N GLN A 1073 -37.97 -22.91 41.26
CA GLN A 1073 -38.30 -24.24 40.68
C GLN A 1073 -37.06 -25.01 40.17
N SER A 1074 -36.03 -25.22 40.99
CA SER A 1074 -34.92 -26.11 40.62
C SER A 1074 -35.42 -27.55 40.46
N HIS A 1075 -35.34 -28.08 39.24
CA HIS A 1075 -35.82 -29.42 38.92
C HIS A 1075 -35.01 -30.49 39.67
N ASP A 1076 -35.66 -31.60 40.07
CA ASP A 1076 -35.08 -32.65 40.94
C ASP A 1076 -33.74 -33.22 40.42
N TYR A 1077 -33.54 -33.20 39.10
CA TYR A 1077 -32.31 -33.68 38.45
C TYR A 1077 -31.13 -32.71 38.52
N MET A 1078 -31.35 -31.45 38.90
CA MET A 1078 -30.32 -30.43 39.11
C MET A 1078 -29.93 -30.26 40.59
N LEU A 1079 -30.65 -30.90 41.52
CA LEU A 1079 -30.29 -30.88 42.93
C LEU A 1079 -28.92 -31.54 43.13
N LEU A 1080 -27.97 -30.78 43.70
CA LEU A 1080 -26.60 -31.25 43.99
C LEU A 1080 -26.57 -32.59 44.72
N LYS A 1081 -27.52 -32.80 45.65
CA LYS A 1081 -27.61 -34.04 46.43
C LYS A 1081 -28.03 -35.23 45.56
N THR A 1082 -28.93 -35.02 44.60
CA THR A 1082 -29.37 -36.04 43.65
C THR A 1082 -28.23 -36.42 42.71
N VAL A 1083 -27.52 -35.43 42.17
CA VAL A 1083 -26.38 -35.63 41.26
C VAL A 1083 -25.19 -36.28 41.97
N ALA A 1084 -24.88 -35.88 43.22
CA ALA A 1084 -23.84 -36.52 44.02
C ALA A 1084 -24.18 -37.97 44.37
N ASN A 1085 -25.45 -38.29 44.64
CA ASN A 1085 -25.90 -39.66 44.85
C ASN A 1085 -25.75 -40.49 43.56
N GLN A 1086 -26.14 -39.96 42.39
CA GLN A 1086 -25.95 -40.64 41.11
C GLN A 1086 -24.47 -40.98 40.85
N LEU A 1087 -23.54 -40.06 41.14
CA LEU A 1087 -22.11 -40.33 41.00
C LEU A 1087 -21.62 -41.39 42.01
N ASN A 1088 -22.06 -41.30 43.27
CA ASN A 1088 -21.70 -42.28 44.31
C ASN A 1088 -22.22 -43.70 44.00
N ASP A 1089 -23.46 -43.81 43.53
CA ASP A 1089 -24.12 -45.09 43.23
C ASP A 1089 -23.49 -45.76 42.00
N ASN A 1090 -22.88 -44.99 41.10
CA ASN A 1090 -22.10 -45.47 39.95
C ASN A 1090 -20.60 -45.65 40.25
N GLY A 1091 -20.18 -45.55 41.51
CA GLY A 1091 -18.80 -45.83 41.94
C GLY A 1091 -17.84 -44.62 41.96
N PHE A 1092 -18.30 -43.43 41.58
CA PHE A 1092 -17.51 -42.19 41.51
C PHE A 1092 -17.57 -41.39 42.83
N LYS A 1093 -17.07 -42.01 43.90
CA LYS A 1093 -17.15 -41.46 45.27
C LYS A 1093 -16.32 -40.19 45.47
N ALA A 1094 -15.16 -40.10 44.82
CA ALA A 1094 -14.27 -38.95 44.95
C ALA A 1094 -14.82 -37.72 44.22
N GLU A 1095 -15.48 -37.95 43.10
CA GLU A 1095 -16.15 -36.97 42.26
C GLU A 1095 -17.41 -36.43 42.95
N ALA A 1096 -18.24 -37.32 43.50
CA ALA A 1096 -19.40 -36.98 44.33
C ALA A 1096 -18.99 -36.16 45.56
N GLY A 1097 -17.91 -36.56 46.24
CA GLY A 1097 -17.36 -35.85 47.39
C GLY A 1097 -16.80 -34.47 47.04
N SER A 1098 -16.12 -34.34 45.89
CA SER A 1098 -15.58 -33.06 45.41
C SER A 1098 -16.69 -32.09 45.03
N LEU A 1099 -17.76 -32.57 44.38
CA LEU A 1099 -18.94 -31.77 44.05
C LEU A 1099 -19.60 -31.16 45.30
N LEU A 1100 -19.78 -31.97 46.35
CA LEU A 1100 -20.37 -31.52 47.62
C LEU A 1100 -19.45 -30.57 48.42
N LEU A 1101 -18.13 -30.69 48.26
CA LEU A 1101 -17.16 -29.77 48.88
C LEU A 1101 -17.13 -28.42 48.16
N GLN A 1102 -17.21 -28.43 46.82
CA GLN A 1102 -17.31 -27.23 45.99
C GLN A 1102 -18.61 -26.47 46.26
N SER A 1103 -19.74 -27.17 46.41
CA SER A 1103 -21.02 -26.53 46.69
C SER A 1103 -21.11 -25.87 48.06
N ARG A 1104 -20.32 -26.33 49.05
CA ARG A 1104 -20.28 -25.77 50.41
C ARG A 1104 -19.28 -24.62 50.56
N SER A 1105 -18.76 -24.09 49.46
CA SER A 1105 -17.78 -22.99 49.46
C SER A 1105 -16.55 -23.27 50.34
N ALA A 1106 -16.10 -24.53 50.40
CA ALA A 1106 -14.89 -24.88 51.13
C ALA A 1106 -13.67 -24.13 50.55
N HIS A 1107 -12.71 -23.79 51.42
CA HIS A 1107 -11.47 -23.11 51.02
C HIS A 1107 -10.82 -23.85 49.84
N SER A 1108 -10.30 -23.12 48.85
CA SER A 1108 -9.82 -23.65 47.54
C SER A 1108 -8.92 -24.88 47.65
N MET A 1109 -8.06 -24.91 48.67
CA MET A 1109 -7.15 -26.04 49.00
C MET A 1109 -7.86 -27.35 49.41
N LEU A 1110 -9.16 -27.33 49.71
CA LEU A 1110 -9.96 -28.47 50.20
C LEU A 1110 -11.13 -28.82 49.27
N GLN A 1111 -11.20 -28.23 48.08
CA GLN A 1111 -12.33 -28.40 47.15
C GLN A 1111 -12.31 -29.73 46.39
N THR A 1112 -11.22 -30.50 46.47
CA THR A 1112 -11.19 -31.87 45.95
C THR A 1112 -11.17 -32.86 47.10
N PHE A 1113 -11.88 -33.98 46.93
CA PHE A 1113 -12.02 -35.01 47.95
C PHE A 1113 -10.67 -35.57 48.41
N GLY A 1114 -9.70 -35.70 47.49
CA GLY A 1114 -8.34 -36.12 47.79
C GLY A 1114 -7.54 -35.14 48.67
N SER A 1115 -7.66 -33.83 48.41
CA SER A 1115 -7.01 -32.81 49.22
C SER A 1115 -7.64 -32.70 50.61
N ALA A 1116 -8.96 -32.83 50.71
CA ALA A 1116 -9.68 -32.87 51.98
C ALA A 1116 -9.28 -34.10 52.82
N LEU A 1117 -9.19 -35.30 52.23
CA LEU A 1117 -8.73 -36.51 52.92
C LEU A 1117 -7.26 -36.42 53.34
N GLY A 1118 -6.41 -35.81 52.51
CA GLY A 1118 -5.00 -35.57 52.84
C GLY A 1118 -4.82 -34.61 54.03
N ALA A 1119 -5.65 -33.57 54.10
CA ALA A 1119 -5.66 -32.64 55.22
C ALA A 1119 -6.16 -33.31 56.51
N VAL A 1120 -7.26 -34.06 56.45
CA VAL A 1120 -7.80 -34.83 57.59
C VAL A 1120 -6.82 -35.92 58.03
N GLY A 1121 -6.13 -36.59 57.09
CA GLY A 1121 -5.11 -37.59 57.40
C GLY A 1121 -3.85 -37.03 58.06
N LYS A 1122 -3.51 -35.76 57.81
CA LYS A 1122 -2.48 -35.05 58.58
C LYS A 1122 -2.98 -34.61 59.95
N TRP A 1123 -4.26 -34.26 60.05
CA TRP A 1123 -4.89 -33.85 61.31
C TRP A 1123 -5.10 -35.01 62.29
N LEU A 1124 -5.40 -36.22 61.80
CA LEU A 1124 -5.54 -37.46 62.59
C LEU A 1124 -4.20 -38.14 62.93
N LYS A 1125 -3.08 -37.66 62.37
CA LYS A 1125 -1.71 -38.11 62.72
C LYS A 1125 -1.06 -37.25 63.81
N HIS A 1126 -1.79 -36.24 64.30
CA HIS A 1126 -1.60 -35.56 65.56
C HIS A 1126 -2.80 -35.86 66.46
#